data_AF-A0AAX4IB13-F1
#
_entry.id   AF-A0AAX4IB13-F1
#
_cell.length_a   1.000
_cell.length_b   1.000
_cell.length_c   1.000
_cell.angle_alpha   90.00
_cell.angle_beta   90.00
_cell.angle_gamma   90.00
#
_symmetry.space_group_name_H-M   'P 1'
#
loop_
_entity.id
_entity.type
_entity.pdbx_description
1 polymer ?
#
loop_
_entity_poly.entity_id
_entity_poly.type
_entity_poly.pdbx_seq_one_letter_code
_entity_poly.pdbx_strand_id
1 'polypeptide(L)'
;MGSIAVSQDELPHAHAGLRAAKQRAAAAAAQPAAAAGGLDIIDVRRVAVETNLKDDIISMWNPTNGPRRLPTLLLYNERGLQLFEDITYLDEYYLTNNEIEVLEKNSREIAQNIASGSMVIELGTFEDAGKTIDYYALDLSREELERTLAQVPKFRHVRCHGLLGTYDDGREWLKKPANLARAKCILSLGSSIGNFERDDAAGFLKYFSDVLTQSDKLLIGLDGCSDPSKVYHAYNDKKGITHAFILNGLANANEILGEEAFKLSDWEVIGEYVYDEEGGRHQAFYSPVRDTYVMGTLVKQHERIQVEQSLKYSQLGAENLWNMAGLIETNCWAKGNEHGLHMITKRKMPFSLLPDLYASSSCPTLDDWSALWAAWDAVTQKMLPREELLDQPIKLRNACIFYLGHIPGFLDIQLTKTTKKPPTEPAYFQPMFERGIDPDVDNPEKCHSHSEIPDEWPPVEQILEYQQRVRSRLRDQYRSGVDRIPRAVAQGIWVGFEHEIMHMETLLYMMLQSDKTLPPPDVQRPDFKRLANKARQARVANEWHDVPAQSITLGMNEPELDAGIDGYFGWDNERPARKANVHAFQAKGRPITNEEYAQYMFENHINKVPASWAAAESDFKKTVDANGQVYLTNGQTNGHTNGHTNGHTNGHTNGNLNGHTDGMANGHLNGGHHHGVNDLPDSFLDGIAVRTVHGLVPLKYALDWPIFASYDELSGCAAWMGGRVPTFEEARSIYTYVHNTKRMEAERTLGRTVPAVNGHLSNDGVEETPPKPGSLEASEARSELFVDLDGANVGFQHWHPVPVTADGGRLAGQGEFGGVWEWTSSPLARHEGFEPMPLYPQYTSDFFDGKHNIVLGGSWATHPRIAGRRSFVNWYQRNYPFAWCGARLVRDAN
;
A
#
# COMPACT_ATOMS: atom_id res chain seq x y z
N MET A 1 -7.21 17.75 34.28
CA MET A 1 -8.00 18.59 35.21
C MET A 1 -7.56 20.04 35.08
N GLY A 2 -8.41 20.93 34.59
CA GLY A 2 -8.09 22.35 34.42
C GLY A 2 -8.15 23.16 35.72
N SER A 3 -7.37 24.23 35.80
CA SER A 3 -7.68 25.37 36.68
C SER A 3 -6.92 26.65 36.31
N ILE A 4 -7.68 27.61 35.77
CA ILE A 4 -7.74 29.04 36.16
C ILE A 4 -6.41 29.80 36.20
N ALA A 5 -6.20 30.62 35.17
CA ALA A 5 -5.21 31.69 35.16
C ALA A 5 -5.57 32.81 36.16
N VAL A 6 -4.61 33.22 36.99
CA VAL A 6 -4.55 34.56 37.59
C VAL A 6 -3.14 35.10 37.40
N SER A 7 -3.08 36.35 36.93
CA SER A 7 -1.91 37.19 36.65
C SER A 7 -0.81 37.15 37.73
N GLN A 8 0.44 37.24 37.27
CA GLN A 8 1.66 37.45 38.05
C GLN A 8 1.58 38.73 38.92
N ASP A 9 2.02 38.64 40.18
CA ASP A 9 3.13 39.44 40.72
C ASP A 9 3.49 39.03 42.18
N GLU A 10 4.80 39.11 42.49
CA GLU A 10 5.48 39.06 43.81
C GLU A 10 5.80 37.70 44.49
N LEU A 11 7.09 37.35 44.45
CA LEU A 11 7.83 36.41 45.35
C LEU A 11 8.24 37.14 46.65
N PRO A 12 8.62 36.47 47.78
CA PRO A 12 8.63 35.03 48.11
C PRO A 12 8.24 34.72 49.58
N HIS A 13 7.03 34.24 49.90
CA HIS A 13 6.74 33.65 51.24
C HIS A 13 5.58 32.62 51.27
N ALA A 14 5.26 31.95 50.16
CA ALA A 14 4.02 31.16 50.02
C ALA A 14 4.18 29.64 49.83
N HIS A 15 5.35 29.03 50.13
CA HIS A 15 5.56 27.60 49.86
C HIS A 15 4.92 26.62 50.88
N ALA A 16 4.53 27.08 52.07
CA ALA A 16 3.92 26.20 53.07
C ALA A 16 2.38 26.15 53.01
N GLY A 17 1.72 27.23 52.59
CA GLY A 17 0.25 27.33 52.58
C GLY A 17 -0.43 26.60 51.43
N LEU A 18 0.22 26.54 50.26
CA LEU A 18 -0.36 25.91 49.05
C LEU A 18 -0.49 24.38 49.18
N ARG A 19 0.39 23.75 49.96
CA ARG A 19 0.40 22.29 50.18
C ARG A 19 -0.78 21.84 51.05
N ALA A 20 -1.16 22.65 52.05
CA ALA A 20 -2.30 22.38 52.92
C ALA A 20 -3.66 22.67 52.25
N ALA A 21 -3.73 23.64 51.35
CA ALA A 21 -4.93 23.94 50.56
C ALA A 21 -5.21 22.88 49.48
N LYS A 22 -4.16 22.35 48.82
CA LYS A 22 -4.30 21.28 47.80
C LYS A 22 -4.60 19.90 48.40
N GLN A 23 -4.09 19.57 49.59
CA GLN A 23 -4.47 18.34 50.29
C GLN A 23 -5.94 18.34 50.79
N ARG A 24 -6.50 19.51 51.13
CA ARG A 24 -7.93 19.63 51.45
C ARG A 24 -8.85 19.48 50.22
N ALA A 25 -8.38 19.84 49.03
CA ALA A 25 -9.11 19.59 47.78
C ALA A 25 -9.09 18.10 47.38
N ALA A 26 -7.98 17.40 47.61
CA ALA A 26 -7.88 15.95 47.38
C ALA A 26 -8.81 15.13 48.31
N ALA A 27 -9.05 15.59 49.54
CA ALA A 27 -9.98 14.94 50.46
C ALA A 27 -11.47 15.20 50.13
N ALA A 28 -11.78 16.24 49.36
CA ALA A 28 -13.16 16.54 48.93
C ALA A 28 -13.61 15.76 47.68
N ALA A 29 -12.68 15.08 46.99
CA ALA A 29 -12.96 14.24 45.81
C ALA A 29 -13.46 12.82 46.14
N ALA A 30 -13.64 12.48 47.43
CA ALA A 30 -14.12 11.18 47.89
C ALA A 30 -15.61 11.22 48.30
N GLN A 31 -16.49 11.68 47.41
CA GLN A 31 -17.93 11.40 47.52
C GLN A 31 -18.47 10.92 46.16
N PRO A 32 -19.06 9.71 46.08
CA PRO A 32 -19.65 9.22 44.84
C PRO A 32 -20.95 9.97 44.61
N ALA A 33 -20.98 10.84 43.60
CA ALA A 33 -22.23 11.35 43.06
C ALA A 33 -22.87 10.25 42.21
N ALA A 34 -23.93 9.63 42.74
CA ALA A 34 -24.76 8.72 41.99
C ALA A 34 -25.48 9.47 40.84
N ALA A 35 -25.27 9.05 39.60
CA ALA A 35 -26.13 9.41 38.47
C ALA A 35 -26.17 8.27 37.44
N ALA A 36 -27.37 7.69 37.29
CA ALA A 36 -27.70 6.66 36.33
C ALA A 36 -27.71 7.22 34.90
N GLY A 37 -26.90 6.63 34.03
CA GLY A 37 -26.77 6.90 32.60
C GLY A 37 -25.43 6.35 32.13
N GLY A 38 -25.38 5.10 31.68
CA GLY A 38 -24.13 4.40 31.37
C GLY A 38 -23.30 5.13 30.32
N LEU A 39 -21.98 5.12 30.48
CA LEU A 39 -21.02 5.59 29.49
C LEU A 39 -21.16 4.75 28.20
N ASP A 40 -21.16 5.40 27.04
CA ASP A 40 -21.27 4.73 25.75
C ASP A 40 -19.91 4.15 25.34
N ILE A 41 -19.68 2.88 25.68
CA ILE A 41 -18.45 2.14 25.36
C ILE A 41 -18.78 1.03 24.37
N ILE A 42 -18.25 1.15 23.16
CA ILE A 42 -18.36 0.20 22.07
C ILE A 42 -17.18 -0.76 22.16
N ASP A 43 -17.45 -2.05 22.36
CA ASP A 43 -16.43 -3.09 22.31
C ASP A 43 -16.11 -3.43 20.85
N VAL A 44 -14.91 -3.07 20.40
CA VAL A 44 -14.44 -3.32 19.04
C VAL A 44 -13.41 -4.45 18.97
N ARG A 45 -12.99 -4.99 20.13
CA ARG A 45 -12.04 -6.09 20.22
C ARG A 45 -12.47 -7.26 19.36
N ARG A 46 -11.62 -7.64 18.42
CA ARG A 46 -11.55 -8.99 17.86
C ARG A 46 -10.77 -9.83 18.88
N VAL A 47 -10.91 -11.17 18.86
CA VAL A 47 -10.38 -12.05 19.93
C VAL A 47 -8.96 -11.65 20.22
N ALA A 48 -8.64 -11.42 21.50
CA ALA A 48 -7.30 -11.08 21.93
C ALA A 48 -6.28 -12.00 21.26
N VAL A 49 -5.47 -11.44 20.36
CA VAL A 49 -4.07 -11.82 20.36
C VAL A 49 -3.61 -11.31 21.72
N GLU A 50 -3.69 -12.16 22.75
CA GLU A 50 -2.84 -11.93 23.90
C GLU A 50 -1.45 -11.88 23.31
N THR A 51 -0.89 -10.67 23.18
CA THR A 51 0.53 -10.50 22.98
C THR A 51 1.12 -11.31 24.11
N ASN A 52 1.73 -12.45 23.79
CA ASN A 52 2.32 -13.27 24.83
C ASN A 52 3.58 -12.52 25.25
N LEU A 53 3.41 -11.47 26.05
CA LEU A 53 4.46 -10.57 26.50
C LEU A 53 5.56 -11.38 27.19
N LYS A 54 5.21 -12.55 27.73
CA LYS A 54 6.16 -13.57 28.19
C LYS A 54 7.07 -14.12 27.09
N ASP A 55 6.52 -14.49 25.93
CA ASP A 55 7.30 -14.93 24.76
C ASP A 55 8.16 -13.79 24.20
N ASP A 56 7.65 -12.56 24.20
CA ASP A 56 8.43 -11.37 23.79
C ASP A 56 9.60 -11.11 24.75
N ILE A 57 9.36 -11.18 26.07
CA ILE A 57 10.43 -11.13 27.08
C ILE A 57 11.49 -12.18 26.77
N ILE A 58 11.09 -13.44 26.57
CA ILE A 58 12.03 -14.55 26.36
C ILE A 58 12.82 -14.39 25.05
N SER A 59 12.14 -14.06 23.96
CA SER A 59 12.74 -13.95 22.62
C SER A 59 13.66 -12.74 22.49
N MET A 60 13.28 -11.58 23.04
CA MET A 60 14.11 -10.36 23.02
C MET A 60 15.27 -10.43 24.01
N TRP A 61 15.13 -11.22 25.08
CA TRP A 61 16.21 -11.44 26.03
C TRP A 61 17.33 -12.28 25.43
N ASN A 62 17.01 -13.31 24.65
CA ASN A 62 17.97 -14.21 24.00
C ASN A 62 17.82 -14.14 22.47
N PRO A 63 18.18 -13.00 21.85
CA PRO A 63 17.97 -12.83 20.42
C PRO A 63 18.92 -13.72 19.62
N THR A 64 18.43 -14.25 18.50
CA THR A 64 19.25 -15.02 17.56
C THR A 64 20.38 -14.18 16.95
N ASN A 65 20.15 -12.86 16.79
CA ASN A 65 21.12 -11.88 16.30
C ASN A 65 20.86 -10.51 16.99
N GLY A 66 21.93 -9.79 17.34
CA GLY A 66 21.86 -8.43 17.89
C GLY A 66 21.96 -8.33 19.42
N PRO A 67 21.90 -7.11 20.00
CA PRO A 67 21.97 -6.90 21.44
C PRO A 67 20.66 -7.31 22.13
N ARG A 68 20.74 -7.66 23.41
CA ARG A 68 19.55 -7.95 24.24
C ARG A 68 18.66 -6.73 24.35
N ARG A 69 17.35 -6.97 24.34
CA ARG A 69 16.33 -5.93 24.52
C ARG A 69 15.21 -6.45 25.42
N LEU A 70 14.41 -5.53 25.95
CA LEU A 70 13.15 -5.86 26.60
C LEU A 70 12.01 -5.02 26.00
N PRO A 71 10.78 -5.57 25.93
CA PRO A 71 9.63 -4.82 25.42
C PRO A 71 9.35 -3.56 26.25
N THR A 72 9.16 -2.42 25.59
CA THR A 72 8.79 -1.15 26.26
C THR A 72 7.42 -1.25 26.94
N LEU A 73 6.54 -2.16 26.49
CA LEU A 73 5.22 -2.41 27.11
C LEU A 73 5.33 -2.82 28.59
N LEU A 74 6.48 -3.38 29.01
CA LEU A 74 6.73 -3.72 30.41
C LEU A 74 6.68 -2.49 31.32
N LEU A 75 6.96 -1.30 30.80
CA LEU A 75 6.97 -0.07 31.58
C LEU A 75 5.57 0.40 31.99
N TYR A 76 4.50 -0.09 31.36
CA TYR A 76 3.15 0.49 31.44
C TYR A 76 2.11 -0.39 32.15
N ASN A 77 2.51 -1.16 33.17
CA ASN A 77 1.51 -1.69 34.12
C ASN A 77 0.91 -0.54 34.96
N GLU A 78 -0.07 -0.83 35.82
CA GLU A 78 -0.75 0.17 36.65
C GLU A 78 0.23 1.09 37.40
N ARG A 79 1.27 0.50 38.03
CA ARG A 79 2.31 1.26 38.73
C ARG A 79 3.15 2.11 37.78
N GLY A 80 3.48 1.57 36.62
CA GLY A 80 4.16 2.25 35.53
C GLY A 80 3.43 3.50 35.05
N LEU A 81 2.11 3.38 34.83
CA LEU A 81 1.27 4.51 34.43
C LEU A 81 1.25 5.64 35.47
N GLN A 82 1.20 5.31 36.76
CA GLN A 82 1.30 6.31 37.84
C GLN A 82 2.65 7.02 37.84
N LEU A 83 3.75 6.27 37.64
CA LEU A 83 5.09 6.85 37.56
C LEU A 83 5.24 7.73 36.31
N PHE A 84 4.68 7.32 35.18
CA PHE A 84 4.66 8.12 33.97
C PHE A 84 3.85 9.41 34.17
N GLU A 85 2.69 9.34 34.83
CA GLU A 85 1.92 10.53 35.21
C GLU A 85 2.78 11.49 36.05
N ASP A 86 3.50 10.99 37.06
CA ASP A 86 4.43 11.81 37.86
C ASP A 86 5.53 12.47 37.00
N ILE A 87 6.04 11.77 35.97
CA ILE A 87 7.03 12.32 35.02
C ILE A 87 6.44 13.49 34.23
N THR A 88 5.20 13.38 33.75
CA THR A 88 4.56 14.44 32.95
C THR A 88 4.38 15.77 33.71
N TYR A 89 4.42 15.75 35.04
CA TYR A 89 4.36 16.93 35.90
C TYR A 89 5.74 17.47 36.33
N LEU A 90 6.84 16.89 35.85
CA LEU A 90 8.19 17.39 36.10
C LEU A 90 8.48 18.63 35.25
N ASP A 91 9.11 19.64 35.86
CA ASP A 91 9.55 20.85 35.15
C ASP A 91 10.57 20.51 34.03
N GLU A 92 11.38 19.45 34.22
CA GLU A 92 12.32 18.96 33.23
C GLU A 92 11.64 18.28 32.01
N TYR A 93 10.43 17.74 32.17
CA TYR A 93 9.69 17.06 31.10
C TYR A 93 8.83 18.05 30.30
N TYR A 94 9.46 18.76 29.38
CA TYR A 94 8.85 19.87 28.64
C TYR A 94 7.71 19.46 27.69
N LEU A 95 7.69 18.20 27.24
CA LEU A 95 6.84 17.75 26.12
C LEU A 95 5.35 18.00 26.40
N THR A 96 4.88 17.59 27.57
CA THR A 96 3.48 17.75 27.99
C THR A 96 3.04 19.21 28.01
N ASN A 97 3.84 20.08 28.65
CA ASN A 97 3.51 21.51 28.75
C ASN A 97 3.58 22.22 27.39
N ASN A 98 4.52 21.80 26.53
CA ASN A 98 4.63 22.34 25.17
C ASN A 98 3.41 21.96 24.33
N GLU A 99 2.97 20.70 24.38
CA GLU A 99 1.79 20.22 23.64
C GLU A 99 0.51 20.93 24.11
N ILE A 100 0.32 21.06 25.43
CA ILE A 100 -0.82 21.81 26.01
C ILE A 100 -0.82 23.26 25.53
N GLU A 101 0.32 23.95 25.56
CA GLU A 101 0.40 25.35 25.11
C GLU A 101 0.02 25.49 23.62
N VAL A 102 0.48 24.56 22.76
CA VAL A 102 0.14 24.57 21.34
C VAL A 102 -1.36 24.30 21.14
N LEU A 103 -1.95 23.35 21.87
CA LEU A 103 -3.38 23.06 21.81
C LEU A 103 -4.22 24.26 22.27
N GLU A 104 -3.95 24.83 23.43
CA GLU A 104 -4.70 25.96 23.99
C GLU A 104 -4.66 27.17 23.05
N LYS A 105 -3.47 27.51 22.56
CA LYS A 105 -3.25 28.66 21.68
C LYS A 105 -3.92 28.52 20.32
N ASN A 106 -3.96 27.30 19.76
CA ASN A 106 -4.38 27.07 18.37
C ASN A 106 -5.70 26.28 18.24
N SER A 107 -6.35 25.93 19.36
CA SER A 107 -7.59 25.14 19.45
C SER A 107 -8.65 25.52 18.40
N ARG A 108 -8.92 26.82 18.25
CA ARG A 108 -9.89 27.33 17.27
C ARG A 108 -9.51 27.03 15.83
N GLU A 109 -8.24 27.20 15.47
CA GLU A 109 -7.76 26.98 14.11
C GLU A 109 -7.69 25.47 13.80
N ILE A 110 -7.21 24.67 14.75
CA ILE A 110 -7.22 23.20 14.65
C ILE A 110 -8.66 22.72 14.41
N ALA A 111 -9.62 23.16 15.22
CA ALA A 111 -11.01 22.79 15.05
C ALA A 111 -11.61 23.28 13.73
N GLN A 112 -11.21 24.44 13.20
CA GLN A 112 -11.65 24.93 11.88
C GLN A 112 -11.27 23.97 10.75
N ASN A 113 -10.15 23.27 10.87
CA ASN A 113 -9.66 22.29 9.88
C ASN A 113 -10.33 20.90 9.98
N ILE A 114 -11.12 20.63 11.03
CA ILE A 114 -11.90 19.39 11.20
C ILE A 114 -13.33 19.59 10.67
N ALA A 115 -13.83 18.72 9.79
CA ALA A 115 -15.17 18.86 9.24
C ALA A 115 -16.28 18.67 10.30
N SER A 116 -17.43 19.34 10.14
CA SER A 116 -18.58 19.12 11.02
C SER A 116 -19.17 17.73 10.78
N GLY A 117 -19.56 17.03 11.84
CA GLY A 117 -20.05 15.65 11.78
C GLY A 117 -18.94 14.59 11.74
N SER A 118 -17.67 15.02 11.78
CA SER A 118 -16.52 14.13 11.79
C SER A 118 -16.48 13.22 13.02
N MET A 119 -15.93 12.04 12.81
CA MET A 119 -15.45 11.15 13.86
C MET A 119 -14.04 11.60 14.23
N VAL A 120 -13.86 12.09 15.44
CA VAL A 120 -12.56 12.43 16.02
C VAL A 120 -12.15 11.25 16.88
N ILE A 121 -11.18 10.48 16.42
CA ILE A 121 -10.75 9.26 17.10
C ILE A 121 -9.41 9.56 17.72
N GLU A 122 -9.36 9.48 19.04
CA GLU A 122 -8.24 9.93 19.82
C GLU A 122 -7.61 8.83 20.65
N LEU A 123 -6.31 9.04 20.82
CA LEU A 123 -5.44 8.40 21.77
C LEU A 123 -5.08 9.38 22.94
N GLY A 124 -5.99 10.28 23.35
CA GLY A 124 -5.72 11.51 24.17
C GLY A 124 -6.98 12.26 24.67
N THR A 125 -7.01 13.59 24.95
CA THR A 125 -8.28 14.39 25.16
C THR A 125 -8.43 15.70 24.33
N PHE A 126 -9.67 16.13 23.97
CA PHE A 126 -10.01 17.33 23.15
C PHE A 126 -10.93 18.38 23.84
N GLU A 127 -11.00 19.63 23.34
CA GLU A 127 -11.88 20.73 23.83
C GLU A 127 -12.95 21.24 22.82
N ASP A 128 -14.07 21.80 23.34
CA ASP A 128 -15.26 22.21 22.56
C ASP A 128 -15.07 23.53 21.78
N ALA A 129 -15.02 23.41 20.45
CA ALA A 129 -14.90 24.53 19.50
C ALA A 129 -16.21 24.87 18.76
N GLY A 130 -17.37 24.37 19.21
CA GLY A 130 -18.67 24.69 18.62
C GLY A 130 -19.03 23.92 17.33
N LYS A 131 -18.24 22.91 16.95
CA LYS A 131 -18.55 21.98 15.85
C LYS A 131 -19.15 20.69 16.40
N THR A 132 -20.24 20.22 15.81
CA THR A 132 -20.83 18.94 16.22
C THR A 132 -19.95 17.78 15.74
N ILE A 133 -19.33 17.06 16.68
CA ILE A 133 -18.45 15.91 16.38
C ILE A 133 -18.77 14.73 17.30
N ASP A 134 -18.37 13.53 16.86
CA ASP A 134 -18.32 12.34 17.71
C ASP A 134 -16.87 12.03 18.04
N TYR A 135 -16.58 12.07 19.33
CA TYR A 135 -15.28 11.82 19.90
C TYR A 135 -15.18 10.37 20.39
N TYR A 136 -14.15 9.64 19.97
CA TYR A 136 -13.94 8.24 20.31
C TYR A 136 -12.57 8.07 20.98
N ALA A 137 -12.56 7.76 22.27
CA ALA A 137 -11.33 7.34 22.97
C ALA A 137 -11.10 5.85 22.74
N LEU A 138 -9.98 5.46 22.14
CA LEU A 138 -9.62 4.06 21.91
C LEU A 138 -8.63 3.57 22.96
N ASP A 139 -8.99 2.53 23.71
CA ASP A 139 -8.13 1.95 24.75
C ASP A 139 -8.35 0.43 24.89
N LEU A 140 -7.35 -0.28 25.43
CA LEU A 140 -7.42 -1.72 25.73
C LEU A 140 -8.13 -2.00 27.07
N SER A 141 -8.13 -1.02 27.99
CA SER A 141 -8.69 -1.14 29.32
C SER A 141 -10.07 -0.49 29.41
N ARG A 142 -11.08 -1.30 29.71
CA ARG A 142 -12.44 -0.82 29.98
C ARG A 142 -12.45 0.13 31.18
N GLU A 143 -11.71 -0.21 32.23
CA GLU A 143 -11.65 0.60 33.46
C GLU A 143 -11.06 1.98 33.19
N GLU A 144 -10.03 2.08 32.33
CA GLU A 144 -9.45 3.36 31.94
C GLU A 144 -10.38 4.19 31.04
N LEU A 145 -11.13 3.55 30.13
CA LEU A 145 -12.18 4.25 29.37
C LEU A 145 -13.26 4.80 30.30
N GLU A 146 -13.73 4.00 31.25
CA GLU A 146 -14.72 4.43 32.23
C GLU A 146 -14.20 5.59 33.09
N ARG A 147 -12.98 5.45 33.61
CA ARG A 147 -12.31 6.47 34.44
C ARG A 147 -12.10 7.77 33.69
N THR A 148 -11.63 7.71 32.45
CA THR A 148 -11.30 8.90 31.64
C THR A 148 -12.56 9.59 31.16
N LEU A 149 -13.51 8.85 30.56
CA LEU A 149 -14.77 9.43 30.07
C LEU A 149 -15.64 10.01 31.20
N ALA A 150 -15.57 9.45 32.41
CA ALA A 150 -16.26 10.01 33.58
C ALA A 150 -15.69 11.38 34.02
N GLN A 151 -14.43 11.68 33.69
CA GLN A 151 -13.78 12.95 34.01
C GLN A 151 -13.95 14.02 32.92
N VAL A 152 -14.41 13.63 31.73
CA VAL A 152 -14.64 14.56 30.61
C VAL A 152 -15.86 15.44 30.93
N PRO A 153 -15.74 16.78 30.86
CA PRO A 153 -16.87 17.67 31.08
C PRO A 153 -17.94 17.49 29.98
N LYS A 154 -19.20 17.78 30.31
CA LYS A 154 -20.27 17.76 29.31
C LYS A 154 -20.10 18.92 28.33
N PHE A 155 -19.73 18.60 27.10
CA PHE A 155 -19.65 19.55 26.00
C PHE A 155 -21.02 19.73 25.32
N ARG A 156 -21.26 20.90 24.69
CA ARG A 156 -22.54 21.16 24.01
C ARG A 156 -22.58 20.51 22.63
N HIS A 157 -21.43 20.45 21.96
CA HIS A 157 -21.31 20.01 20.57
C HIS A 157 -20.52 18.71 20.40
N VAL A 158 -19.85 18.23 21.44
CA VAL A 158 -19.04 17.00 21.38
C VAL A 158 -19.78 15.87 22.09
N ARG A 159 -19.99 14.75 21.40
CA ARG A 159 -20.46 13.49 22.00
C ARG A 159 -19.26 12.57 22.20
N CYS A 160 -19.06 12.08 23.42
CA CYS A 160 -17.92 11.24 23.75
C CYS A 160 -18.33 9.77 23.86
N HIS A 161 -17.52 8.90 23.25
CA HIS A 161 -17.69 7.47 23.18
C HIS A 161 -16.36 6.79 23.54
N GLY A 162 -16.43 5.58 24.10
CA GLY A 162 -15.28 4.69 24.25
C GLY A 162 -15.26 3.66 23.14
N LEU A 163 -14.09 3.37 22.59
CA LEU A 163 -13.80 2.21 21.76
C LEU A 163 -12.87 1.32 22.58
N LEU A 164 -13.38 0.16 23.00
CA LEU A 164 -12.56 -0.82 23.71
C LEU A 164 -11.92 -1.74 22.67
N GLY A 165 -10.60 -1.66 22.49
CA GLY A 165 -9.82 -2.52 21.60
C GLY A 165 -8.44 -2.01 21.21
N THR A 166 -7.71 -2.83 20.43
CA THR A 166 -6.38 -2.50 19.90
C THR A 166 -6.48 -1.47 18.76
N TYR A 167 -5.33 -0.97 18.31
CA TYR A 167 -5.23 -0.17 17.08
C TYR A 167 -5.72 -0.93 15.85
N ASP A 168 -5.45 -2.23 15.77
CA ASP A 168 -5.93 -3.09 14.68
C ASP A 168 -7.45 -3.22 14.70
N ASP A 169 -8.03 -3.41 15.89
CA ASP A 169 -9.48 -3.45 16.09
C ASP A 169 -10.14 -2.12 15.69
N GLY A 170 -9.53 -0.99 16.08
CA GLY A 170 -9.97 0.35 15.71
C GLY A 170 -9.96 0.57 14.19
N ARG A 171 -8.87 0.19 13.51
CA ARG A 171 -8.75 0.28 12.04
C ARG A 171 -9.82 -0.57 11.35
N GLU A 172 -10.02 -1.78 11.83
CA GLU A 172 -11.00 -2.70 11.26
C GLU A 172 -12.45 -2.25 11.50
N TRP A 173 -12.71 -1.63 12.63
CA TRP A 173 -13.97 -0.95 12.89
C TRP A 173 -14.19 0.24 11.93
N LEU A 174 -13.13 0.97 11.55
CA LEU A 174 -13.20 2.03 10.55
C LEU A 174 -13.55 1.53 9.14
N LYS A 175 -13.16 0.29 8.78
CA LYS A 175 -13.48 -0.33 7.48
C LYS A 175 -14.96 -0.68 7.31
N LYS A 176 -15.78 -0.64 8.37
CA LYS A 176 -17.22 -0.93 8.26
C LYS A 176 -17.89 0.12 7.36
N PRO A 177 -18.79 -0.26 6.42
CA PRO A 177 -19.40 0.69 5.47
C PRO A 177 -20.04 1.93 6.12
N ALA A 178 -20.69 1.76 7.27
CA ALA A 178 -21.30 2.87 8.03
C ALA A 178 -20.28 3.90 8.54
N ASN A 179 -19.04 3.49 8.80
CA ASN A 179 -17.96 4.35 9.29
C ASN A 179 -17.11 4.89 8.14
N LEU A 180 -16.91 4.10 7.06
CA LEU A 180 -16.16 4.54 5.87
C LEU A 180 -16.74 5.82 5.28
N ALA A 181 -18.06 5.95 5.20
CA ALA A 181 -18.75 7.11 4.61
C ALA A 181 -18.66 8.40 5.45
N ARG A 182 -18.21 8.33 6.71
CA ARG A 182 -18.11 9.49 7.60
C ARG A 182 -16.72 10.11 7.50
N ALA A 183 -16.64 11.44 7.58
CA ALA A 183 -15.35 12.14 7.66
C ALA A 183 -14.65 11.82 8.99
N LYS A 184 -13.34 11.63 8.98
CA LYS A 184 -12.53 11.19 10.12
C LYS A 184 -11.38 12.16 10.40
N CYS A 185 -11.05 12.31 11.66
CA CYS A 185 -9.80 12.91 12.13
C CYS A 185 -9.19 11.97 13.17
N ILE A 186 -8.04 11.36 12.84
CA ILE A 186 -7.30 10.47 13.74
C ILE A 186 -6.26 11.28 14.49
N LEU A 187 -6.22 11.18 15.81
CA LEU A 187 -5.33 11.94 16.67
C LEU A 187 -4.30 11.02 17.31
N SER A 188 -3.02 11.38 17.21
CA SER A 188 -1.92 10.75 17.94
C SER A 188 -1.06 11.83 18.58
N LEU A 189 -1.24 12.03 19.89
CA LEU A 189 -0.61 13.09 20.67
C LEU A 189 0.53 12.52 21.56
N GLY A 190 1.20 13.39 22.30
CA GLY A 190 2.28 13.03 23.22
C GLY A 190 3.57 12.61 22.55
N SER A 191 3.73 12.88 21.25
CA SER A 191 4.88 12.44 20.45
C SER A 191 5.16 10.92 20.55
N SER A 192 4.12 10.11 20.73
CA SER A 192 4.25 8.64 20.82
C SER A 192 4.85 8.00 19.56
N ILE A 193 4.75 8.69 18.41
CA ILE A 193 5.41 8.32 17.15
C ILE A 193 6.94 8.27 17.28
N GLY A 194 7.52 9.02 18.23
CA GLY A 194 8.95 8.97 18.54
C GLY A 194 9.42 7.66 19.18
N ASN A 195 8.52 6.81 19.66
CA ASN A 195 8.92 5.54 20.27
C ASN A 195 9.25 4.46 19.22
N PHE A 196 8.83 4.67 17.97
CA PHE A 196 9.12 3.78 16.85
C PHE A 196 10.44 4.16 16.17
N GLU A 197 11.08 3.18 15.54
CA GLU A 197 12.05 3.48 14.48
C GLU A 197 11.34 4.27 13.37
N ARG A 198 12.06 5.17 12.68
CA ARG A 198 11.42 6.09 11.71
C ARG A 198 10.65 5.38 10.60
N ASP A 199 11.17 4.25 10.13
CA ASP A 199 10.51 3.45 9.10
C ASP A 199 9.24 2.76 9.63
N ASP A 200 9.25 2.33 10.90
CA ASP A 200 8.10 1.71 11.56
C ASP A 200 7.03 2.76 11.89
N ALA A 201 7.44 3.98 12.27
CA ALA A 201 6.55 5.14 12.39
C ALA A 201 5.85 5.44 11.06
N ALA A 202 6.59 5.46 9.95
CA ALA A 202 6.01 5.66 8.62
C ALA A 202 5.03 4.53 8.25
N GLY A 203 5.41 3.28 8.54
CA GLY A 203 4.56 2.10 8.35
C GLY A 203 3.26 2.16 9.15
N PHE A 204 3.34 2.56 10.43
CA PHE A 204 2.19 2.74 11.31
C PHE A 204 1.23 3.82 10.79
N LEU A 205 1.77 4.97 10.36
CA LEU A 205 0.95 6.04 9.78
C LEU A 205 0.32 5.62 8.46
N LYS A 206 1.06 4.93 7.60
CA LYS A 206 0.56 4.37 6.34
C LYS A 206 -0.59 3.39 6.59
N TYR A 207 -0.42 2.48 7.55
CA TYR A 207 -1.40 1.48 7.93
C TYR A 207 -2.77 2.07 8.29
N PHE A 208 -2.79 3.18 9.04
CA PHE A 208 -4.01 3.94 9.30
C PHE A 208 -4.48 4.72 8.07
N SER A 209 -3.58 5.34 7.32
CA SER A 209 -3.92 6.10 6.10
C SER A 209 -4.63 5.25 5.03
N ASP A 210 -4.39 3.94 4.99
CA ASP A 210 -4.98 3.04 4.00
C ASP A 210 -6.50 2.93 4.12
N VAL A 211 -7.04 3.12 5.33
CA VAL A 211 -8.50 3.15 5.58
C VAL A 211 -9.10 4.55 5.59
N LEU A 212 -8.29 5.57 5.29
CA LEU A 212 -8.72 6.97 5.20
C LEU A 212 -8.98 7.40 3.76
N THR A 213 -9.92 8.33 3.61
CA THR A 213 -10.26 9.02 2.36
C THR A 213 -9.47 10.33 2.22
N GLN A 214 -9.55 10.97 1.05
CA GLN A 214 -8.91 12.28 0.79
C GLN A 214 -9.39 13.40 1.72
N SER A 215 -10.63 13.32 2.21
CA SER A 215 -11.20 14.31 3.13
C SER A 215 -10.80 14.10 4.58
N ASP A 216 -10.28 12.92 4.92
CA ASP A 216 -9.91 12.56 6.29
C ASP A 216 -8.56 13.16 6.68
N LYS A 217 -8.38 13.37 7.98
CA LYS A 217 -7.20 14.02 8.57
C LYS A 217 -6.51 13.10 9.58
N LEU A 218 -5.21 13.27 9.75
CA LEU A 218 -4.52 12.88 10.98
C LEU A 218 -3.91 14.11 11.63
N LEU A 219 -3.98 14.21 12.96
CA LEU A 219 -3.32 15.24 13.76
C LEU A 219 -2.28 14.55 14.65
N ILE A 220 -1.01 14.77 14.33
CA ILE A 220 0.12 14.07 14.95
C ILE A 220 0.98 15.05 15.73
N GLY A 221 1.19 14.78 17.03
CA GLY A 221 2.20 15.47 17.84
C GLY A 221 3.58 14.90 17.56
N LEU A 222 4.57 15.75 17.31
CA LEU A 222 5.97 15.39 17.17
C LEU A 222 6.87 16.26 18.04
N ASP A 223 7.84 15.61 18.69
CA ASP A 223 8.93 16.26 19.40
C ASP A 223 10.08 16.58 18.44
N GLY A 224 10.35 17.86 18.24
CA GLY A 224 11.42 18.38 17.38
C GLY A 224 12.63 18.90 18.14
N CYS A 225 12.65 18.77 19.48
CA CYS A 225 13.66 19.39 20.32
C CYS A 225 15.08 18.92 19.96
N SER A 226 15.89 19.88 19.52
CA SER A 226 17.28 19.66 19.13
C SER A 226 18.30 19.99 20.21
N ASP A 227 17.87 20.44 21.40
CA ASP A 227 18.74 20.70 22.56
C ASP A 227 19.07 19.38 23.30
N PRO A 228 20.31 18.87 23.20
CA PRO A 228 20.70 17.60 23.83
C PRO A 228 20.56 17.62 25.35
N SER A 229 20.84 18.76 26.00
CA SER A 229 20.80 18.87 27.45
C SER A 229 19.36 18.86 27.95
N LYS A 230 18.47 19.55 27.23
CA LYS A 230 17.05 19.58 27.54
C LYS A 230 16.42 18.19 27.40
N VAL A 231 16.70 17.51 26.28
CA VAL A 231 16.22 16.13 26.07
C VAL A 231 16.80 15.19 27.12
N TYR A 232 18.11 15.26 27.39
CA TYR A 232 18.73 14.41 28.40
C TYR A 232 18.03 14.53 29.77
N HIS A 233 17.77 15.74 30.24
CA HIS A 233 17.16 15.97 31.54
C HIS A 233 15.66 15.64 31.59
N ALA A 234 14.94 15.70 30.46
CA ALA A 234 13.56 15.25 30.39
C ALA A 234 13.41 13.75 30.73
N TYR A 235 14.40 12.93 30.33
CA TYR A 235 14.39 11.49 30.55
C TYR A 235 15.34 11.01 31.66
N ASN A 236 16.12 11.93 32.25
CA ASN A 236 17.03 11.67 33.36
C ASN A 236 16.83 12.76 34.42
N ASP A 237 15.63 12.74 35.02
CA ASP A 237 15.18 13.73 35.97
C ASP A 237 15.97 13.67 37.28
N LYS A 238 16.10 14.82 37.95
CA LYS A 238 16.87 14.90 39.20
C LYS A 238 16.23 14.15 40.38
N LYS A 239 14.92 13.87 40.31
CA LYS A 239 14.18 13.16 41.37
C LYS A 239 14.26 11.64 41.19
N GLY A 240 14.80 11.16 40.07
CA GLY A 240 14.94 9.74 39.74
C GLY A 240 13.62 9.03 39.44
N ILE A 241 12.56 9.78 39.10
CA ILE A 241 11.24 9.20 38.81
C ILE A 241 11.28 8.42 37.50
N THR A 242 11.95 8.93 36.46
CA THR A 242 12.10 8.24 35.18
C THR A 242 12.91 6.96 35.31
N HIS A 243 13.95 6.95 36.16
CA HIS A 243 14.69 5.72 36.46
C HIS A 243 13.84 4.71 37.24
N ALA A 244 13.01 5.18 38.17
CA ALA A 244 12.06 4.31 38.88
C ALA A 244 10.99 3.73 37.92
N PHE A 245 10.50 4.51 36.97
CA PHE A 245 9.61 4.08 35.90
C PHE A 245 10.25 3.00 35.02
N ILE A 246 11.51 3.18 34.64
CA ILE A 246 12.24 2.17 33.86
C ILE A 246 12.44 0.89 34.71
N LEU A 247 12.94 0.98 35.94
CA LEU A 247 13.12 -0.20 36.80
C LEU A 247 11.83 -0.96 37.11
N ASN A 248 10.68 -0.27 37.14
CA ASN A 248 9.37 -0.92 37.25
C ASN A 248 9.13 -1.95 36.13
N GLY A 249 9.69 -1.77 34.94
CA GLY A 249 9.60 -2.74 33.86
C GLY A 249 10.17 -4.12 34.21
N LEU A 250 11.29 -4.18 34.95
CA LEU A 250 11.85 -5.44 35.42
C LEU A 250 10.97 -6.09 36.51
N ALA A 251 10.34 -5.27 37.35
CA ALA A 251 9.39 -5.76 38.36
C ALA A 251 8.16 -6.38 37.67
N ASN A 252 7.61 -5.70 36.67
CA ASN A 252 6.50 -6.19 35.87
C ASN A 252 6.88 -7.47 35.08
N ALA A 253 8.10 -7.54 34.54
CA ALA A 253 8.58 -8.75 33.88
C ALA A 253 8.59 -9.97 34.82
N ASN A 254 8.97 -9.81 36.09
CA ASN A 254 8.89 -10.88 37.08
C ASN A 254 7.44 -11.35 37.29
N GLU A 255 6.49 -10.42 37.38
CA GLU A 255 5.06 -10.74 37.53
C GLU A 255 4.54 -11.55 36.33
N ILE A 256 4.89 -11.13 35.11
CA ILE A 256 4.49 -11.81 33.85
C ILE A 256 5.15 -13.20 33.73
N LEU A 257 6.42 -13.33 34.11
CA LEU A 257 7.13 -14.61 34.05
C LEU A 257 6.61 -15.60 35.10
N GLY A 258 6.12 -15.08 36.24
CA GLY A 258 5.68 -15.86 37.39
C GLY A 258 6.84 -16.30 38.30
N GLU A 259 8.02 -15.69 38.14
CA GLU A 259 9.23 -15.97 38.93
C GLU A 259 10.10 -14.69 39.08
N GLU A 260 10.94 -14.66 40.12
CA GLU A 260 11.92 -13.56 40.30
C GLU A 260 13.14 -13.78 39.40
N ALA A 261 12.97 -13.52 38.09
CA ALA A 261 14.04 -13.57 37.11
C ALA A 261 14.99 -12.37 37.24
N PHE A 262 14.47 -11.21 37.67
CA PHE A 262 15.19 -9.95 37.80
C PHE A 262 15.21 -9.48 39.25
N LYS A 263 16.37 -9.58 39.90
CA LYS A 263 16.57 -8.96 41.21
C LYS A 263 16.91 -7.48 41.06
N LEU A 264 15.94 -6.60 41.29
CA LEU A 264 16.06 -5.15 41.03
C LEU A 264 17.32 -4.47 41.60
N SER A 265 17.82 -4.91 42.77
CA SER A 265 19.04 -4.36 43.38
C SER A 265 20.31 -4.58 42.56
N ASP A 266 20.26 -5.48 41.58
CA ASP A 266 21.39 -5.81 40.70
C ASP A 266 21.40 -4.97 39.43
N TRP A 267 20.42 -4.07 39.25
CA TRP A 267 20.22 -3.29 38.02
C TRP A 267 20.28 -1.79 38.26
N GLU A 268 20.92 -1.09 37.33
CA GLU A 268 20.87 0.36 37.19
C GLU A 268 20.29 0.76 35.83
N VAL A 269 19.86 2.01 35.72
CA VAL A 269 19.32 2.59 34.48
C VAL A 269 20.32 3.57 33.91
N ILE A 270 20.60 3.42 32.62
CA ILE A 270 21.45 4.33 31.85
C ILE A 270 20.56 4.99 30.81
N GLY A 271 20.32 6.30 30.93
CA GLY A 271 19.73 7.13 29.89
C GLY A 271 20.81 7.95 29.19
N GLU A 272 20.74 8.03 27.86
CA GLU A 272 21.66 8.85 27.07
C GLU A 272 20.95 9.52 25.90
N TYR A 273 21.50 10.66 25.47
CA TYR A 273 21.09 11.34 24.26
C TYR A 273 22.09 11.03 23.14
N VAL A 274 21.57 10.60 21.98
CA VAL A 274 22.37 10.40 20.77
C VAL A 274 21.99 11.46 19.75
N TYR A 275 23.00 12.17 19.26
CA TYR A 275 22.84 13.10 18.14
C TYR A 275 22.99 12.34 16.82
N ASP A 276 22.03 12.54 15.91
CA ASP A 276 22.09 12.07 14.53
C ASP A 276 21.57 13.16 13.57
N GLU A 277 21.87 13.02 12.28
CA GLU A 277 21.50 14.02 11.25
C GLU A 277 19.99 14.15 11.04
N GLU A 278 19.19 13.25 11.62
CA GLU A 278 17.74 13.20 11.41
C GLU A 278 16.93 13.83 12.56
N GLY A 279 17.59 14.21 13.66
CA GLY A 279 16.98 14.95 14.78
C GLY A 279 17.48 14.55 16.16
N GLY A 280 18.18 13.42 16.28
CA GLY A 280 18.63 12.85 17.55
C GLY A 280 17.55 12.03 18.26
N ARG A 281 17.95 11.37 19.36
CA ARG A 281 17.07 10.53 20.17
C ARG A 281 17.53 10.41 21.62
N HIS A 282 16.58 10.20 22.52
CA HIS A 282 16.86 9.59 23.82
C HIS A 282 16.82 8.06 23.69
N GLN A 283 17.64 7.36 24.46
CA GLN A 283 17.57 5.90 24.63
C GLN A 283 17.93 5.50 26.06
N ALA A 284 17.22 4.50 26.58
CA ALA A 284 17.42 3.95 27.91
C ALA A 284 17.80 2.47 27.90
N PHE A 285 18.65 2.10 28.86
CA PHE A 285 19.15 0.74 29.05
C PHE A 285 19.05 0.32 30.51
N TYR A 286 18.77 -0.96 30.73
CA TYR A 286 19.15 -1.65 31.96
C TYR A 286 20.61 -2.07 31.87
N SER A 287 21.32 -1.95 32.99
CA SER A 287 22.68 -2.47 33.10
C SER A 287 22.91 -3.14 34.45
N PRO A 288 23.49 -4.34 34.51
CA PRO A 288 23.69 -4.99 35.78
C PRO A 288 24.96 -4.46 36.47
N VAL A 289 24.87 -4.17 37.76
CA VAL A 289 25.99 -3.65 38.57
C VAL A 289 27.00 -4.73 38.94
N ARG A 290 26.71 -5.99 38.64
CA ARG A 290 27.58 -7.17 38.79
C ARG A 290 27.15 -8.28 37.82
N ASP A 291 28.03 -9.25 37.56
CA ASP A 291 27.64 -10.46 36.81
C ASP A 291 26.41 -11.11 37.46
N THR A 292 25.38 -11.39 36.65
CA THR A 292 24.09 -11.95 37.12
C THR A 292 23.55 -12.98 36.13
N TYR A 293 22.69 -13.88 36.60
CA TYR A 293 22.01 -14.86 35.77
C TYR A 293 20.53 -14.52 35.69
N VAL A 294 20.01 -14.37 34.48
CA VAL A 294 18.59 -14.13 34.22
C VAL A 294 18.14 -15.15 33.19
N MET A 295 17.04 -15.85 33.49
CA MET A 295 16.45 -16.88 32.62
C MET A 295 17.51 -17.86 32.08
N GLY A 296 18.38 -18.35 32.98
CA GLY A 296 19.45 -19.31 32.66
C GLY A 296 20.65 -18.76 31.89
N THR A 297 20.70 -17.46 31.62
CA THR A 297 21.76 -16.84 30.82
C THR A 297 22.61 -15.88 31.65
N LEU A 298 23.94 -15.97 31.51
CA LEU A 298 24.88 -15.04 32.17
C LEU A 298 24.83 -13.69 31.46
N VAL A 299 24.56 -12.64 32.24
CA VAL A 299 24.68 -11.24 31.82
C VAL A 299 25.88 -10.64 32.53
N LYS A 300 26.77 -10.02 31.74
CA LYS A 300 28.00 -9.44 32.28
C LYS A 300 27.75 -8.09 32.92
N GLN A 301 28.51 -7.78 33.97
CA GLN A 301 28.53 -6.45 34.58
C GLN A 301 28.67 -5.38 33.48
N HIS A 302 27.86 -4.32 33.55
CA HIS A 302 27.82 -3.21 32.59
C HIS A 302 27.32 -3.55 31.16
N GLU A 303 26.82 -4.76 30.92
CA GLU A 303 26.10 -5.08 29.68
C GLU A 303 24.86 -4.17 29.55
N ARG A 304 24.58 -3.68 28.34
CA ARG A 304 23.46 -2.75 28.09
C ARG A 304 22.31 -3.49 27.44
N ILE A 305 21.15 -3.52 28.10
CA ILE A 305 19.90 -4.08 27.57
C ILE A 305 18.94 -2.92 27.29
N GLN A 306 18.65 -2.68 26.02
CA GLN A 306 17.81 -1.55 25.61
C GLN A 306 16.34 -1.81 25.99
N VAL A 307 15.64 -0.78 26.47
CA VAL A 307 14.23 -0.87 26.88
C VAL A 307 13.33 0.21 26.29
N GLU A 308 13.87 1.41 26.10
CA GLU A 308 13.10 2.56 25.62
C GLU A 308 13.96 3.42 24.71
N GLN A 309 13.30 4.07 23.76
CA GLN A 309 13.86 5.14 22.97
C GLN A 309 12.78 6.16 22.62
N SER A 310 13.20 7.39 22.39
CA SER A 310 12.35 8.46 21.91
C SER A 310 13.10 9.31 20.89
N LEU A 311 12.77 9.11 19.62
CA LEU A 311 13.30 9.82 18.47
C LEU A 311 12.71 11.22 18.39
N LYS A 312 13.57 12.16 18.00
CA LYS A 312 13.22 13.55 17.74
C LYS A 312 13.18 13.79 16.24
N TYR A 313 12.30 14.67 15.80
CA TYR A 313 12.02 14.93 14.40
C TYR A 313 12.34 16.38 14.08
N SER A 314 13.46 16.59 13.39
CA SER A 314 13.67 17.87 12.70
C SER A 314 12.56 18.10 11.66
N GLN A 315 12.42 19.32 11.16
CA GLN A 315 11.46 19.61 10.07
C GLN A 315 11.66 18.65 8.87
N LEU A 316 12.91 18.44 8.44
CA LEU A 316 13.25 17.50 7.39
C LEU A 316 12.89 16.05 7.78
N GLY A 317 13.13 15.67 9.04
CA GLY A 317 12.75 14.36 9.57
C GLY A 317 11.24 14.11 9.54
N ALA A 318 10.42 15.12 9.85
CA ALA A 318 8.97 15.05 9.76
C ALA A 318 8.50 14.95 8.29
N GLU A 319 9.04 15.78 7.40
CA GLU A 319 8.73 15.73 5.96
C GLU A 319 9.05 14.34 5.36
N ASN A 320 10.19 13.76 5.73
CA ASN A 320 10.56 12.40 5.33
C ASN A 320 9.57 11.35 5.86
N LEU A 321 9.17 11.46 7.13
CA LEU A 321 8.18 10.57 7.75
C LEU A 321 6.85 10.59 6.99
N TRP A 322 6.34 11.79 6.66
CA TRP A 322 5.09 11.95 5.91
C TRP A 322 5.20 11.35 4.51
N ASN A 323 6.28 11.63 3.78
CA ASN A 323 6.49 11.11 2.44
C ASN A 323 6.58 9.58 2.42
N MET A 324 7.28 8.98 3.38
CA MET A 324 7.38 7.53 3.51
C MET A 324 6.03 6.88 3.86
N ALA A 325 5.17 7.59 4.60
CA ALA A 325 3.81 7.15 4.91
C ALA A 325 2.80 7.36 3.77
N GLY A 326 3.18 8.00 2.66
CA GLY A 326 2.24 8.38 1.60
C GLY A 326 1.29 9.51 2.01
N LEU A 327 1.71 10.33 2.98
CA LEU A 327 0.96 11.44 3.54
C LEU A 327 1.56 12.78 3.11
N ILE A 328 0.79 13.85 3.28
CA ILE A 328 1.23 15.23 3.07
C ILE A 328 0.73 16.12 4.20
N GLU A 329 1.62 16.97 4.71
CA GLU A 329 1.28 17.98 5.70
C GLU A 329 0.48 19.13 5.09
N THR A 330 -0.58 19.52 5.78
CA THR A 330 -1.48 20.61 5.38
C THR A 330 -1.35 21.83 6.28
N ASN A 331 -1.13 21.60 7.59
CA ASN A 331 -0.92 22.66 8.58
C ASN A 331 0.03 22.14 9.67
N CYS A 332 0.76 23.05 10.30
CA CYS A 332 1.59 22.77 11.46
C CYS A 332 1.45 23.91 12.49
N TRP A 333 1.26 23.55 13.75
CA TRP A 333 1.27 24.48 14.89
C TRP A 333 2.36 24.05 15.85
N ALA A 334 3.30 24.93 16.18
CA ALA A 334 4.47 24.55 16.96
C ALA A 334 4.83 25.57 18.04
N LYS A 335 5.50 25.08 19.08
CA LYS A 335 6.21 25.89 20.07
C LYS A 335 7.70 25.91 19.72
N GLY A 336 8.09 26.92 18.95
CA GLY A 336 9.44 27.00 18.40
C GLY A 336 9.76 25.76 17.57
N ASN A 337 10.97 25.23 17.74
CA ASN A 337 11.39 23.97 17.10
C ASN A 337 11.31 22.78 18.08
N GLU A 338 10.65 22.92 19.24
CA GLU A 338 10.67 21.88 20.27
C GLU A 338 9.52 20.88 20.14
N HIS A 339 8.31 21.34 19.82
CA HIS A 339 7.16 20.46 19.68
C HIS A 339 6.17 21.04 18.68
N GLY A 340 5.64 20.18 17.80
CA GLY A 340 4.70 20.54 16.75
C GLY A 340 3.49 19.60 16.70
N LEU A 341 2.32 20.16 16.44
CA LEU A 341 1.11 19.45 16.03
C LEU A 341 0.97 19.58 14.51
N HIS A 342 1.04 18.44 13.83
CA HIS A 342 1.06 18.35 12.37
C HIS A 342 -0.27 17.79 11.87
N MET A 343 -1.03 18.59 11.13
CA MET A 343 -2.22 18.15 10.42
C MET A 343 -1.82 17.59 9.07
N ILE A 344 -1.94 16.27 8.91
CA ILE A 344 -1.53 15.56 7.71
C ILE A 344 -2.74 14.89 7.04
N THR A 345 -2.64 14.70 5.73
CA THR A 345 -3.67 14.09 4.88
C THR A 345 -3.08 13.01 4.01
N LYS A 346 -3.93 12.08 3.58
CA LYS A 346 -3.53 11.13 2.53
C LYS A 346 -3.12 11.93 1.29
N ARG A 347 -1.92 11.66 0.77
CA ARG A 347 -1.50 12.22 -0.51
C ARG A 347 -2.58 11.87 -1.55
N LYS A 348 -2.79 12.74 -2.53
CA LYS A 348 -3.71 12.47 -3.63
C LYS A 348 -3.16 11.37 -4.53
N MET A 349 -3.25 10.13 -4.05
CA MET A 349 -3.12 8.93 -4.83
C MET A 349 -4.44 8.74 -5.57
N PRO A 350 -4.40 8.45 -6.88
CA PRO A 350 -5.62 8.52 -7.68
C PRO A 350 -6.63 7.43 -7.28
N PHE A 351 -6.22 6.29 -6.71
CA PHE A 351 -7.10 5.13 -6.54
C PHE A 351 -6.99 4.45 -5.16
N SER A 352 -8.14 4.04 -4.60
CA SER A 352 -8.25 3.24 -3.37
C SER A 352 -8.05 1.74 -3.64
N LEU A 353 -7.57 0.98 -2.65
CA LEU A 353 -7.43 -0.48 -2.72
C LEU A 353 -8.61 -1.24 -2.09
N LEU A 354 -9.58 -0.52 -1.50
CA LEU A 354 -10.78 -1.14 -0.92
C LEU A 354 -11.90 -1.24 -1.97
N PRO A 355 -12.51 -2.42 -2.16
CA PRO A 355 -13.54 -2.64 -3.18
C PRO A 355 -14.77 -1.75 -2.99
N ASP A 356 -15.13 -1.43 -1.73
CA ASP A 356 -16.23 -0.52 -1.43
C ASP A 356 -16.00 0.93 -1.88
N LEU A 357 -14.75 1.29 -2.18
CA LEU A 357 -14.39 2.61 -2.68
C LEU A 357 -14.13 2.56 -4.19
N TYR A 358 -13.22 1.70 -4.65
CA TYR A 358 -12.84 1.68 -6.06
C TYR A 358 -13.92 1.07 -6.96
N ALA A 359 -14.79 0.22 -6.43
CA ALA A 359 -15.92 -0.39 -7.14
C ALA A 359 -17.25 0.00 -6.48
N SER A 360 -17.33 1.19 -5.89
CA SER A 360 -18.52 1.70 -5.17
C SER A 360 -19.80 1.76 -6.04
N SER A 361 -19.66 1.88 -7.36
CA SER A 361 -20.74 1.83 -8.35
C SER A 361 -20.34 0.98 -9.56
N SER A 362 -21.32 0.47 -10.31
CA SER A 362 -21.10 -0.31 -11.54
C SER A 362 -20.47 0.54 -12.66
N CYS A 363 -20.98 1.76 -12.83
CA CYS A 363 -20.47 2.79 -13.73
C CYS A 363 -19.46 3.68 -12.97
N PRO A 364 -18.29 4.00 -13.53
CA PRO A 364 -17.34 4.91 -12.89
C PRO A 364 -17.98 6.26 -12.53
N THR A 365 -17.61 6.82 -11.38
CA THR A 365 -18.07 8.15 -10.93
C THR A 365 -17.26 9.27 -11.59
N LEU A 366 -17.71 10.53 -11.45
CA LEU A 366 -16.90 11.68 -11.90
C LEU A 366 -15.59 11.83 -11.11
N ASP A 367 -15.55 11.37 -9.87
CA ASP A 367 -14.33 11.38 -9.06
C ASP A 367 -13.33 10.34 -9.60
N ASP A 368 -13.81 9.16 -10.00
CA ASP A 368 -12.99 8.15 -10.69
C ASP A 368 -12.39 8.69 -11.98
N TRP A 369 -13.20 9.37 -12.81
CA TRP A 369 -12.73 10.02 -14.03
C TRP A 369 -11.72 11.14 -13.76
N SER A 370 -11.97 11.96 -12.74
CA SER A 370 -11.07 13.05 -12.37
C SER A 370 -9.71 12.52 -11.89
N ALA A 371 -9.71 11.40 -11.15
CA ALA A 371 -8.50 10.71 -10.74
C ALA A 371 -7.74 10.11 -11.92
N LEU A 372 -8.44 9.42 -12.83
CA LEU A 372 -7.86 8.85 -14.04
C LEU A 372 -7.24 9.94 -14.94
N TRP A 373 -7.95 11.04 -15.17
CA TRP A 373 -7.44 12.16 -15.96
C TRP A 373 -6.22 12.83 -15.33
N ALA A 374 -6.19 12.97 -14.00
CA ALA A 374 -5.02 13.49 -13.31
C ALA A 374 -3.78 12.58 -13.51
N ALA A 375 -3.96 11.27 -13.44
CA ALA A 375 -2.91 10.30 -13.72
C ALA A 375 -2.48 10.36 -15.20
N TRP A 376 -3.46 10.41 -16.13
CA TRP A 376 -3.20 10.51 -17.57
C TRP A 376 -2.40 11.76 -17.93
N ASP A 377 -2.80 12.91 -17.38
CA ASP A 377 -2.16 14.18 -17.64
C ASP A 377 -0.76 14.23 -17.00
N ALA A 378 -0.55 13.60 -15.84
CA ALA A 378 0.79 13.45 -15.26
C ALA A 378 1.71 12.65 -16.18
N VAL A 379 1.26 11.49 -16.67
CA VAL A 379 2.06 10.64 -17.57
C VAL A 379 2.32 11.33 -18.91
N THR A 380 1.28 11.87 -19.54
CA THR A 380 1.36 12.37 -20.92
C THR A 380 1.86 13.80 -21.07
N GLN A 381 1.75 14.63 -20.04
CA GLN A 381 2.12 16.05 -20.13
C GLN A 381 3.27 16.46 -19.19
N LYS A 382 3.56 15.65 -18.16
CA LYS A 382 4.66 15.96 -17.21
C LYS A 382 5.80 14.96 -17.26
N MET A 383 5.52 13.67 -17.53
CA MET A 383 6.56 12.64 -17.62
C MET A 383 7.09 12.44 -19.05
N LEU A 384 6.26 12.66 -20.07
CA LEU A 384 6.59 12.50 -21.48
C LEU A 384 6.99 13.84 -22.12
N PRO A 385 8.26 14.07 -22.47
CA PRO A 385 8.69 15.31 -23.12
C PRO A 385 8.03 15.52 -24.48
N ARG A 386 7.83 16.78 -24.88
CA ARG A 386 7.19 17.10 -26.18
C ARG A 386 7.97 16.57 -27.37
N GLU A 387 9.30 16.60 -27.30
CA GLU A 387 10.17 16.04 -28.35
C GLU A 387 10.04 14.52 -28.54
N GLU A 388 9.48 13.80 -27.56
CA GLU A 388 9.29 12.34 -27.61
C GLU A 388 7.94 11.93 -28.20
N LEU A 389 7.03 12.87 -28.43
CA LEU A 389 5.68 12.54 -28.90
C LEU A 389 5.72 11.82 -30.26
N LEU A 390 6.67 12.16 -31.13
CA LEU A 390 6.83 11.51 -32.43
C LEU A 390 7.71 10.25 -32.37
N ASP A 391 8.31 9.96 -31.22
CA ASP A 391 9.15 8.78 -31.06
C ASP A 391 8.29 7.51 -30.93
N GLN A 392 8.89 6.40 -31.38
CA GLN A 392 8.31 5.06 -31.33
C GLN A 392 9.25 4.13 -30.53
N PRO A 393 9.30 4.22 -29.18
CA PRO A 393 10.26 3.47 -28.37
C PRO A 393 10.16 1.95 -28.54
N ILE A 394 8.96 1.46 -28.85
CA ILE A 394 8.69 0.06 -29.17
C ILE A 394 8.14 -0.01 -30.60
N LYS A 395 8.88 -0.64 -31.52
CA LYS A 395 8.50 -0.75 -32.96
C LYS A 395 7.16 -1.45 -33.21
N LEU A 396 6.69 -2.25 -32.26
CA LEU A 396 5.41 -2.97 -32.29
C LEU A 396 4.22 -2.10 -31.84
N ARG A 397 4.43 -0.79 -31.62
CA ARG A 397 3.43 0.16 -31.11
C ARG A 397 3.46 1.44 -31.93
N ASN A 398 2.36 2.19 -31.98
CA ASN A 398 2.36 3.51 -32.61
C ASN A 398 3.30 4.49 -31.88
N ALA A 399 3.65 5.60 -32.54
CA ALA A 399 4.33 6.72 -31.89
C ALA A 399 3.53 7.26 -30.69
N CYS A 400 4.21 7.82 -29.70
CA CYS A 400 3.57 8.25 -28.44
C CYS A 400 2.39 9.23 -28.64
N ILE A 401 2.45 10.10 -29.65
CA ILE A 401 1.40 11.07 -30.01
C ILE A 401 0.08 10.41 -30.39
N PHE A 402 0.11 9.18 -30.92
CA PHE A 402 -1.10 8.44 -31.25
C PHE A 402 -1.99 8.28 -30.02
N TYR A 403 -1.40 7.94 -28.87
CA TYR A 403 -2.16 7.69 -27.63
C TYR A 403 -2.85 8.96 -27.10
N LEU A 404 -2.27 10.14 -27.33
CA LEU A 404 -2.89 11.42 -26.97
C LEU A 404 -4.23 11.63 -27.71
N GLY A 405 -4.33 11.20 -28.97
CA GLY A 405 -5.56 11.29 -29.77
C GLY A 405 -6.48 10.06 -29.63
N HIS A 406 -5.88 8.87 -29.51
CA HIS A 406 -6.58 7.59 -29.38
C HIS A 406 -7.52 7.54 -28.19
N ILE A 407 -7.07 7.98 -27.02
CA ILE A 407 -7.89 7.92 -25.81
C ILE A 407 -9.17 8.76 -25.88
N PRO A 408 -9.10 10.07 -26.15
CA PRO A 408 -10.31 10.84 -26.33
C PRO A 408 -11.11 10.39 -27.57
N GLY A 409 -10.44 9.96 -28.64
CA GLY A 409 -11.11 9.47 -29.86
C GLY A 409 -11.95 8.23 -29.61
N PHE A 410 -11.39 7.23 -28.92
CA PHE A 410 -12.09 6.00 -28.57
C PHE A 410 -13.30 6.27 -27.66
N LEU A 411 -13.13 7.07 -26.61
CA LEU A 411 -14.25 7.46 -25.73
C LEU A 411 -15.35 8.19 -26.53
N ASP A 412 -14.98 9.10 -27.43
CA ASP A 412 -15.93 9.83 -28.26
C ASP A 412 -16.70 8.90 -29.22
N ILE A 413 -16.06 7.88 -29.78
CA ILE A 413 -16.71 6.82 -30.58
C ILE A 413 -17.75 6.10 -29.73
N GLN A 414 -17.40 5.68 -28.50
CA GLN A 414 -18.35 4.97 -27.62
C GLN A 414 -19.53 5.87 -27.21
N LEU A 415 -19.27 7.13 -26.87
CA LEU A 415 -20.32 8.09 -26.57
C LEU A 415 -21.21 8.36 -27.79
N THR A 416 -20.65 8.44 -29.00
CA THR A 416 -21.40 8.59 -30.25
C THR A 416 -22.32 7.39 -30.51
N LYS A 417 -21.78 6.17 -30.40
CA LYS A 417 -22.54 4.92 -30.59
C LYS A 417 -23.69 4.76 -29.60
N THR A 418 -23.47 5.14 -28.33
CA THR A 418 -24.43 4.90 -27.24
C THR A 418 -25.43 6.04 -27.03
N THR A 419 -25.01 7.30 -27.20
CA THR A 419 -25.91 8.48 -27.07
C THR A 419 -26.66 8.81 -28.37
N LYS A 420 -26.22 8.26 -29.51
CA LYS A 420 -26.74 8.58 -30.86
C LYS A 420 -26.65 10.06 -31.23
N LYS A 421 -25.78 10.82 -30.54
CA LYS A 421 -25.45 12.23 -30.88
C LYS A 421 -24.24 12.29 -31.82
N PRO A 422 -24.10 13.37 -32.61
CA PRO A 422 -22.93 13.55 -33.48
C PRO A 422 -21.58 13.42 -32.75
N PRO A 423 -20.49 13.08 -33.46
CA PRO A 423 -19.12 13.12 -32.94
C PRO A 423 -18.74 14.48 -32.34
N THR A 424 -17.73 14.48 -31.46
CA THR A 424 -17.09 15.72 -31.03
C THR A 424 -16.23 16.26 -32.16
N GLU A 425 -16.24 17.57 -32.40
CA GLU A 425 -15.40 18.17 -33.44
C GLU A 425 -13.91 18.28 -33.01
N PRO A 426 -12.94 18.05 -33.91
CA PRO A 426 -13.15 17.70 -35.32
C PRO A 426 -13.51 16.22 -35.53
N ALA A 427 -14.60 15.95 -36.24
CA ALA A 427 -15.11 14.58 -36.41
C ALA A 427 -14.13 13.62 -37.12
N TYR A 428 -13.21 14.13 -37.94
CA TYR A 428 -12.21 13.32 -38.65
C TYR A 428 -11.15 12.70 -37.72
N PHE A 429 -11.06 13.12 -36.46
CA PHE A 429 -10.18 12.48 -35.48
C PHE A 429 -10.62 11.06 -35.12
N GLN A 430 -11.92 10.74 -35.14
CA GLN A 430 -12.39 9.39 -34.82
C GLN A 430 -11.73 8.31 -35.69
N PRO A 431 -11.86 8.31 -37.03
CA PRO A 431 -11.27 7.26 -37.88
C PRO A 431 -9.73 7.26 -37.85
N MET A 432 -9.10 8.42 -37.64
CA MET A 432 -7.64 8.55 -37.54
C MET A 432 -7.07 7.88 -36.29
N PHE A 433 -7.82 7.95 -35.18
CA PHE A 433 -7.38 7.49 -33.87
C PHE A 433 -8.19 6.29 -33.36
N GLU A 434 -8.96 5.60 -34.21
CA GLU A 434 -9.88 4.53 -33.80
C GLU A 434 -9.13 3.28 -33.31
N ARG A 435 -8.10 2.84 -34.03
CA ARG A 435 -7.44 1.56 -33.76
C ARG A 435 -5.93 1.62 -33.99
N GLY A 436 -5.16 1.26 -32.97
CA GLY A 436 -3.70 1.21 -33.02
C GLY A 436 -3.18 -0.03 -33.76
N ILE A 437 -1.87 -0.05 -34.00
CA ILE A 437 -1.19 -1.19 -34.63
C ILE A 437 -1.00 -2.33 -33.62
N ASP A 438 -1.10 -3.56 -34.11
CA ASP A 438 -0.71 -4.77 -33.38
C ASP A 438 -0.04 -5.77 -34.34
N PRO A 439 1.28 -5.61 -34.59
CA PRO A 439 2.03 -6.52 -35.41
C PRO A 439 2.30 -7.84 -34.70
N ASP A 440 2.32 -8.93 -35.46
CA ASP A 440 2.79 -10.22 -35.02
C ASP A 440 4.28 -10.12 -34.64
N VAL A 441 4.61 -10.53 -33.41
CA VAL A 441 5.97 -10.40 -32.87
C VAL A 441 6.96 -11.30 -33.62
N ASP A 442 6.53 -12.48 -34.09
CA ASP A 442 7.36 -13.41 -34.87
C ASP A 442 7.50 -12.97 -36.33
N ASN A 443 6.46 -12.34 -36.88
CA ASN A 443 6.46 -11.83 -38.26
C ASN A 443 5.78 -10.45 -38.36
N PRO A 444 6.53 -9.36 -38.15
CA PRO A 444 5.99 -7.99 -38.14
C PRO A 444 5.35 -7.52 -39.46
N GLU A 445 5.51 -8.25 -40.58
CA GLU A 445 4.78 -7.97 -41.83
C GLU A 445 3.28 -8.31 -41.72
N LYS A 446 2.90 -9.14 -40.75
CA LYS A 446 1.51 -9.42 -40.41
C LYS A 446 1.08 -8.50 -39.28
N CYS A 447 0.09 -7.67 -39.54
CA CYS A 447 -0.48 -6.75 -38.55
C CYS A 447 -2.00 -6.87 -38.59
N HIS A 448 -2.64 -6.83 -37.43
CA HIS A 448 -4.10 -6.71 -37.35
C HIS A 448 -4.58 -5.41 -38.02
N SER A 449 -5.86 -5.37 -38.41
CA SER A 449 -6.46 -4.16 -39.00
C SER A 449 -6.30 -2.97 -38.05
N HIS A 450 -5.85 -1.83 -38.57
CA HIS A 450 -5.60 -0.61 -37.81
C HIS A 450 -5.98 0.64 -38.62
N SER A 451 -6.09 1.78 -37.94
CA SER A 451 -6.30 3.09 -38.60
C SER A 451 -5.14 3.44 -39.52
N GLU A 452 -5.41 4.14 -40.62
CA GLU A 452 -4.37 4.66 -41.50
C GLU A 452 -3.44 5.62 -40.72
N ILE A 453 -2.14 5.40 -40.81
CA ILE A 453 -1.14 6.26 -40.16
C ILE A 453 -0.95 7.48 -41.06
N PRO A 454 -1.23 8.71 -40.58
CA PRO A 454 -1.10 9.90 -41.41
C PRO A 454 0.37 10.23 -41.68
N ASP A 455 0.63 10.90 -42.81
CA ASP A 455 1.97 11.43 -43.13
C ASP A 455 2.44 12.44 -42.06
N GLU A 456 1.51 13.23 -41.52
CA GLU A 456 1.75 14.17 -40.42
C GLU A 456 0.63 14.08 -39.37
N TRP A 457 1.01 13.99 -38.10
CA TRP A 457 0.06 14.01 -36.99
C TRP A 457 -0.52 15.41 -36.78
N PRO A 458 -1.79 15.53 -36.32
CA PRO A 458 -2.35 16.83 -35.95
C PRO A 458 -1.52 17.53 -34.86
N PRO A 459 -1.51 18.88 -34.82
CA PRO A 459 -0.82 19.61 -33.76
C PRO A 459 -1.28 19.19 -32.37
N VAL A 460 -0.33 19.03 -31.44
CA VAL A 460 -0.59 18.55 -30.07
C VAL A 460 -1.65 19.39 -29.38
N GLU A 461 -1.62 20.70 -29.56
CA GLU A 461 -2.60 21.64 -29.01
C GLU A 461 -4.03 21.32 -29.49
N GLN A 462 -4.21 20.96 -30.77
CA GLN A 462 -5.52 20.58 -31.30
C GLN A 462 -6.02 19.25 -30.73
N ILE A 463 -5.11 18.30 -30.51
CA ILE A 463 -5.41 17.01 -29.87
C ILE A 463 -5.85 17.22 -28.41
N LEU A 464 -5.12 18.07 -27.67
CA LEU A 464 -5.45 18.41 -26.27
C LEU A 464 -6.77 19.17 -26.17
N GLU A 465 -7.04 20.11 -27.07
CA GLU A 465 -8.35 20.78 -27.14
C GLU A 465 -9.50 19.80 -27.44
N TYR A 466 -9.29 18.85 -28.36
CA TYR A 466 -10.24 17.78 -28.62
C TYR A 466 -10.48 16.93 -27.37
N GLN A 467 -9.42 16.53 -26.67
CA GLN A 467 -9.51 15.80 -25.40
C GLN A 467 -10.39 16.55 -24.39
N GLN A 468 -10.18 17.86 -24.20
CA GLN A 468 -11.00 18.64 -23.26
C GLN A 468 -12.48 18.72 -23.69
N ARG A 469 -12.76 18.81 -24.99
CA ARG A 469 -14.14 18.77 -25.50
C ARG A 469 -14.80 17.41 -25.23
N VAL A 470 -14.10 16.30 -25.44
CA VAL A 470 -14.61 14.95 -25.11
C VAL A 470 -14.83 14.78 -23.61
N ARG A 471 -13.88 15.21 -22.77
CA ARG A 471 -14.04 15.21 -21.29
C ARG A 471 -15.25 16.05 -20.85
N SER A 472 -15.51 17.18 -21.52
CA SER A 472 -16.72 17.99 -21.27
C SER A 472 -18.00 17.26 -21.69
N ARG A 473 -18.01 16.62 -22.86
CA ARG A 473 -19.13 15.80 -23.36
C ARG A 473 -19.46 14.66 -22.40
N LEU A 474 -18.43 14.04 -21.81
CA LEU A 474 -18.60 13.03 -20.78
C LEU A 474 -19.23 13.62 -19.51
N ARG A 475 -18.69 14.72 -18.98
CA ARG A 475 -19.23 15.38 -17.78
C ARG A 475 -20.72 15.73 -17.93
N ASP A 476 -21.15 16.08 -19.13
CA ASP A 476 -22.55 16.36 -19.43
C ASP A 476 -23.48 15.15 -19.22
N GLN A 477 -22.98 13.92 -19.34
CA GLN A 477 -23.76 12.71 -19.05
C GLN A 477 -24.08 12.58 -17.55
N TYR A 478 -23.23 13.12 -16.67
CA TYR A 478 -23.37 13.02 -15.22
C TYR A 478 -24.20 14.13 -14.57
N ARG A 479 -24.68 15.13 -15.34
CA ARG A 479 -25.43 16.29 -14.80
C ARG A 479 -26.65 15.91 -13.95
N SER A 480 -27.25 14.76 -14.22
CA SER A 480 -28.43 14.27 -13.50
C SER A 480 -28.10 13.25 -12.40
N GLY A 481 -26.82 13.02 -12.11
CA GLY A 481 -26.32 11.97 -11.22
C GLY A 481 -25.98 10.67 -11.97
N VAL A 482 -25.00 9.92 -11.45
CA VAL A 482 -24.53 8.64 -12.05
C VAL A 482 -25.66 7.61 -12.18
N ASP A 483 -26.55 7.57 -11.18
CA ASP A 483 -27.68 6.64 -11.13
C ASP A 483 -28.75 6.88 -12.20
N ARG A 484 -28.71 8.03 -12.87
CA ARG A 484 -29.66 8.40 -13.94
C ARG A 484 -29.09 8.23 -15.35
N ILE A 485 -27.85 7.74 -15.47
CA ILE A 485 -27.24 7.48 -16.78
C ILE A 485 -27.91 6.25 -17.41
N PRO A 486 -28.42 6.32 -18.65
CA PRO A 486 -28.99 5.16 -19.32
C PRO A 486 -27.96 4.03 -19.43
N ARG A 487 -28.36 2.77 -19.16
CA ARG A 487 -27.47 1.59 -19.12
C ARG A 487 -26.57 1.45 -20.36
N ALA A 488 -27.10 1.70 -21.57
CA ALA A 488 -26.31 1.66 -22.81
C ALA A 488 -25.20 2.74 -22.82
N VAL A 489 -25.48 3.94 -22.31
CA VAL A 489 -24.48 5.01 -22.17
C VAL A 489 -23.48 4.66 -21.06
N ALA A 490 -23.96 4.11 -19.94
CA ALA A 490 -23.09 3.63 -18.85
C ALA A 490 -22.12 2.55 -19.33
N GLN A 491 -22.54 1.64 -20.21
CA GLN A 491 -21.67 0.65 -20.86
C GLN A 491 -20.59 1.32 -21.72
N GLY A 492 -20.96 2.34 -22.52
CA GLY A 492 -19.99 3.10 -23.31
C GLY A 492 -18.98 3.88 -22.47
N ILE A 493 -19.44 4.44 -21.35
CA ILE A 493 -18.57 5.10 -20.35
C ILE A 493 -17.62 4.08 -19.73
N TRP A 494 -18.12 2.92 -19.31
CA TRP A 494 -17.33 1.87 -18.70
C TRP A 494 -16.25 1.33 -19.66
N VAL A 495 -16.63 1.01 -20.91
CA VAL A 495 -15.68 0.59 -21.95
C VAL A 495 -14.61 1.66 -22.18
N GLY A 496 -15.00 2.93 -22.27
CA GLY A 496 -14.06 4.04 -22.45
C GLY A 496 -13.10 4.21 -21.25
N PHE A 497 -13.61 4.07 -20.03
CA PHE A 497 -12.83 4.21 -18.79
C PHE A 497 -11.75 3.13 -18.67
N GLU A 498 -12.12 1.86 -18.83
CA GLU A 498 -11.15 0.76 -18.72
C GLU A 498 -10.17 0.73 -19.89
N HIS A 499 -10.61 1.15 -21.08
CA HIS A 499 -9.73 1.31 -22.21
C HIS A 499 -8.63 2.36 -21.96
N GLU A 500 -8.98 3.52 -21.40
CA GLU A 500 -8.00 4.54 -21.02
C GLU A 500 -7.01 4.02 -19.96
N ILE A 501 -7.48 3.23 -18.98
CA ILE A 501 -6.62 2.56 -17.99
C ILE A 501 -5.64 1.59 -18.66
N MET A 502 -6.12 0.71 -19.55
CA MET A 502 -5.26 -0.29 -20.20
C MET A 502 -4.17 0.37 -21.07
N HIS A 503 -4.51 1.48 -21.71
CA HIS A 503 -3.56 2.25 -22.50
C HIS A 503 -2.59 3.09 -21.67
N MET A 504 -2.95 3.47 -20.44
CA MET A 504 -2.01 4.10 -19.50
C MET A 504 -0.81 3.18 -19.26
N GLU A 505 -1.08 1.91 -18.95
CA GLU A 505 -0.05 0.90 -18.73
C GLU A 505 0.76 0.66 -20.01
N THR A 506 0.09 0.65 -21.17
CA THR A 506 0.75 0.54 -22.49
C THR A 506 1.74 1.66 -22.74
N LEU A 507 1.33 2.90 -22.52
CA LEU A 507 2.20 4.04 -22.73
C LEU A 507 3.37 4.03 -21.74
N LEU A 508 3.13 3.67 -20.47
CA LEU A 508 4.19 3.64 -19.46
C LEU A 508 5.29 2.62 -19.79
N TYR A 509 4.96 1.39 -20.19
CA TYR A 509 6.02 0.43 -20.54
C TYR A 509 6.76 0.84 -21.82
N MET A 510 6.12 1.58 -22.74
CA MET A 510 6.83 2.20 -23.88
C MET A 510 7.81 3.27 -23.40
N MET A 511 7.37 4.14 -22.49
CA MET A 511 8.19 5.20 -21.90
C MET A 511 9.41 4.64 -21.13
N LEU A 512 9.30 3.46 -20.51
CA LEU A 512 10.43 2.77 -19.87
C LEU A 512 11.57 2.42 -20.86
N GLN A 513 11.26 2.31 -22.15
CA GLN A 513 12.25 2.03 -23.20
C GLN A 513 12.91 3.30 -23.74
N SER A 514 12.49 4.48 -23.29
CA SER A 514 13.06 5.77 -23.67
C SER A 514 13.99 6.34 -22.60
N ASP A 515 15.09 6.97 -23.03
CA ASP A 515 16.06 7.64 -22.16
C ASP A 515 15.67 9.06 -21.77
N LYS A 516 14.58 9.60 -22.34
CA LYS A 516 14.10 10.96 -22.06
C LYS A 516 12.89 11.01 -21.15
N THR A 517 12.30 9.87 -20.79
CA THR A 517 11.20 9.80 -19.82
C THR A 517 11.60 10.46 -18.50
N LEU A 518 10.78 11.41 -18.06
CA LEU A 518 10.95 12.11 -16.79
C LEU A 518 10.27 11.32 -15.65
N PRO A 519 10.81 11.39 -14.42
CA PRO A 519 10.20 10.74 -13.28
C PRO A 519 8.81 11.31 -12.97
N PRO A 520 7.95 10.55 -12.27
CA PRO A 520 6.63 11.02 -11.87
C PRO A 520 6.74 12.33 -11.07
N PRO A 521 5.93 13.35 -11.42
CA PRO A 521 5.97 14.65 -10.76
C PRO A 521 5.50 14.49 -9.31
N ASP A 522 6.11 15.28 -8.42
CA ASP A 522 5.76 15.34 -7.00
C ASP A 522 5.95 14.01 -6.22
N VAL A 523 6.52 12.97 -6.83
CA VAL A 523 6.85 11.68 -6.19
C VAL A 523 8.36 11.62 -5.94
N GLN A 524 8.75 11.53 -4.67
CA GLN A 524 10.16 11.40 -4.29
C GLN A 524 10.73 10.06 -4.80
N ARG A 525 11.95 10.10 -5.32
CA ARG A 525 12.67 8.88 -5.71
C ARG A 525 12.99 8.04 -4.46
N PRO A 526 12.60 6.76 -4.42
CA PRO A 526 12.93 5.89 -3.30
C PRO A 526 14.43 5.66 -3.13
N ASP A 527 14.89 5.50 -1.88
CA ASP A 527 16.23 4.97 -1.61
C ASP A 527 16.25 3.45 -1.86
N PHE A 528 16.47 3.08 -3.12
CA PHE A 528 16.51 1.69 -3.55
C PHE A 528 17.60 0.87 -2.87
N LYS A 529 18.72 1.48 -2.46
CA LYS A 529 19.78 0.75 -1.76
C LYS A 529 19.32 0.36 -0.36
N ARG A 530 18.71 1.28 0.37
CA ARG A 530 18.15 1.00 1.71
C ARG A 530 17.03 -0.02 1.64
N LEU A 531 16.10 0.14 0.68
CA LEU A 531 15.01 -0.83 0.46
C LEU A 531 15.54 -2.24 0.15
N ALA A 532 16.59 -2.35 -0.67
CA ALA A 532 17.23 -3.63 -0.97
C ALA A 532 17.85 -4.28 0.26
N ASN A 533 18.52 -3.51 1.13
CA ASN A 533 19.09 -4.03 2.37
C ASN A 533 18.01 -4.56 3.31
N LYS A 534 16.88 -3.84 3.44
CA LYS A 534 15.73 -4.27 4.25
C LYS A 534 15.11 -5.55 3.68
N ALA A 535 14.88 -5.61 2.36
CA ALA A 535 14.36 -6.80 1.69
C ALA A 535 15.27 -8.01 1.91
N ARG A 536 16.59 -7.84 1.78
CA ARG A 536 17.57 -8.90 2.01
C ARG A 536 17.52 -9.46 3.42
N GLN A 537 17.34 -8.61 4.43
CA GLN A 537 17.23 -9.03 5.83
C GLN A 537 15.91 -9.78 6.12
N ALA A 538 14.85 -9.45 5.39
CA ALA A 538 13.53 -10.05 5.54
C ALA A 538 13.31 -11.31 4.69
N ARG A 539 14.32 -11.76 3.91
CA ARG A 539 14.19 -12.91 3.01
C ARG A 539 13.75 -14.17 3.76
N VAL A 540 12.74 -14.82 3.22
CA VAL A 540 12.37 -16.20 3.59
C VAL A 540 12.42 -17.10 2.37
N ALA A 541 12.51 -18.42 2.61
CA ALA A 541 12.51 -19.39 1.52
C ALA A 541 11.20 -19.33 0.73
N ASN A 542 11.27 -19.50 -0.59
CA ASN A 542 10.07 -19.63 -1.41
C ASN A 542 9.56 -21.08 -1.32
N GLU A 543 8.54 -21.32 -0.51
CA GLU A 543 8.05 -22.66 -0.21
C GLU A 543 7.08 -23.19 -1.28
N TRP A 544 6.93 -24.51 -1.34
CA TRP A 544 5.88 -25.15 -2.13
C TRP A 544 4.64 -25.31 -1.25
N HIS A 545 3.52 -24.79 -1.70
CA HIS A 545 2.23 -24.89 -1.02
C HIS A 545 1.30 -25.83 -1.76
N ASP A 546 0.63 -26.71 -1.04
CA ASP A 546 -0.44 -27.56 -1.58
C ASP A 546 -1.68 -26.72 -1.87
N VAL A 547 -2.14 -26.75 -3.12
CA VAL A 547 -3.41 -26.17 -3.54
C VAL A 547 -4.39 -27.34 -3.73
N PRO A 548 -5.46 -27.43 -2.92
CA PRO A 548 -6.38 -28.55 -3.00
C PRO A 548 -7.17 -28.54 -4.31
N ALA A 549 -7.59 -29.73 -4.74
CA ALA A 549 -8.54 -29.87 -5.84
C ALA A 549 -9.84 -29.11 -5.49
N GLN A 550 -10.33 -28.31 -6.42
CA GLN A 550 -11.48 -27.45 -6.17
C GLN A 550 -12.24 -27.14 -7.47
N SER A 551 -13.54 -26.86 -7.32
CA SER A 551 -14.37 -26.35 -8.40
C SER A 551 -14.43 -24.83 -8.31
N ILE A 552 -13.96 -24.14 -9.34
CA ILE A 552 -13.92 -22.68 -9.41
C ILE A 552 -14.95 -22.14 -10.41
N THR A 553 -15.39 -20.90 -10.17
CA THR A 553 -16.14 -20.12 -11.16
C THR A 553 -15.17 -19.24 -11.92
N LEU A 554 -15.23 -19.29 -13.25
CA LEU A 554 -14.50 -18.42 -14.16
C LEU A 554 -15.48 -17.48 -14.83
N GLY A 555 -15.08 -16.21 -15.00
CA GLY A 555 -15.92 -15.21 -15.65
C GLY A 555 -17.08 -14.72 -14.77
N MET A 556 -18.01 -14.02 -15.42
CA MET A 556 -19.21 -13.44 -14.82
C MET A 556 -20.38 -13.55 -15.80
N ASN A 557 -21.61 -13.48 -15.29
CA ASN A 557 -22.79 -13.42 -16.13
C ASN A 557 -23.10 -11.98 -16.54
N GLU A 558 -23.67 -11.81 -17.73
CA GLU A 558 -24.16 -10.50 -18.14
C GLU A 558 -25.34 -10.10 -17.23
N PRO A 559 -25.32 -8.90 -16.61
CA PRO A 559 -26.48 -8.48 -15.84
C PRO A 559 -27.64 -8.17 -16.79
N GLU A 560 -28.86 -8.59 -16.41
CA GLU A 560 -30.06 -8.41 -17.23
C GLU A 560 -30.24 -6.93 -17.65
N LEU A 561 -30.83 -6.70 -18.83
CA LEU A 561 -30.99 -5.35 -19.39
C LEU A 561 -31.84 -4.43 -18.51
N ASP A 562 -32.73 -5.02 -17.71
CA ASP A 562 -33.64 -4.38 -16.75
C ASP A 562 -33.16 -4.47 -15.29
N ALA A 563 -31.99 -5.08 -15.01
CA ALA A 563 -31.39 -5.18 -13.67
C ALA A 563 -30.92 -3.82 -13.07
N GLY A 564 -31.29 -2.71 -13.69
CA GLY A 564 -30.93 -1.36 -13.23
C GLY A 564 -29.43 -1.06 -13.34
N ILE A 565 -28.98 -0.16 -12.45
CA ILE A 565 -27.60 0.33 -12.36
C ILE A 565 -26.70 -0.54 -11.46
N ASP A 566 -27.21 -1.60 -10.84
CA ASP A 566 -26.43 -2.39 -9.87
C ASP A 566 -25.60 -3.51 -10.52
N GLY A 567 -25.87 -3.84 -11.79
CA GLY A 567 -25.11 -4.84 -12.54
C GLY A 567 -23.76 -4.33 -13.03
N TYR A 568 -22.66 -4.82 -12.45
CA TYR A 568 -21.30 -4.56 -12.92
C TYR A 568 -21.08 -5.04 -14.36
N PHE A 569 -20.24 -4.31 -15.09
CA PHE A 569 -19.86 -4.63 -16.46
C PHE A 569 -18.58 -5.47 -16.49
N GLY A 570 -18.49 -6.35 -17.49
CA GLY A 570 -17.30 -7.10 -17.83
C GLY A 570 -17.13 -7.17 -19.34
N TRP A 571 -15.90 -7.40 -19.79
CA TRP A 571 -15.59 -7.56 -21.21
C TRP A 571 -16.24 -8.83 -21.77
N ASP A 572 -16.30 -8.96 -23.09
CA ASP A 572 -16.86 -10.17 -23.72
C ASP A 572 -16.11 -11.45 -23.36
N ASN A 573 -14.78 -11.41 -23.21
CA ASN A 573 -13.99 -12.56 -22.77
C ASN A 573 -14.24 -13.02 -21.32
N GLU A 574 -14.92 -12.18 -20.53
CA GLU A 574 -15.27 -12.49 -19.14
C GLU A 574 -16.59 -13.24 -19.05
N ARG A 575 -17.32 -13.41 -20.16
CA ARG A 575 -18.73 -13.83 -20.17
C ARG A 575 -18.99 -14.96 -21.17
N PRO A 576 -19.81 -15.97 -20.84
CA PRO A 576 -20.55 -16.13 -19.59
C PRO A 576 -19.73 -16.74 -18.45
N ALA A 577 -20.30 -16.77 -17.24
CA ALA A 577 -19.71 -17.49 -16.12
C ALA A 577 -19.74 -19.00 -16.39
N ARG A 578 -18.66 -19.68 -16.05
CA ARG A 578 -18.50 -21.13 -16.25
C ARG A 578 -17.80 -21.79 -15.07
N LYS A 579 -18.05 -23.08 -14.86
CA LYS A 579 -17.37 -23.88 -13.85
C LYS A 579 -16.18 -24.61 -14.44
N ALA A 580 -15.08 -24.65 -13.70
CA ALA A 580 -13.92 -25.48 -14.02
C ALA A 580 -13.52 -26.30 -12.79
N ASN A 581 -13.20 -27.57 -13.00
CA ASN A 581 -12.67 -28.43 -11.95
C ASN A 581 -11.16 -28.49 -12.09
N VAL A 582 -10.46 -28.08 -11.04
CA VAL A 582 -9.00 -28.05 -11.00
C VAL A 582 -8.54 -29.16 -10.06
N HIS A 583 -7.59 -29.97 -10.53
CA HIS A 583 -6.98 -31.03 -9.73
C HIS A 583 -6.09 -30.42 -8.63
N ALA A 584 -5.62 -31.24 -7.69
CA ALA A 584 -4.68 -30.78 -6.66
C ALA A 584 -3.28 -30.66 -7.25
N PHE A 585 -2.55 -29.61 -6.88
CA PHE A 585 -1.19 -29.35 -7.35
C PHE A 585 -0.42 -28.55 -6.31
N GLN A 586 0.87 -28.32 -6.53
CA GLN A 586 1.69 -27.48 -5.67
C GLN A 586 2.09 -26.20 -6.40
N ALA A 587 2.10 -25.07 -5.68
CA ALA A 587 2.51 -23.78 -6.19
C ALA A 587 3.59 -23.14 -5.31
N LYS A 588 4.54 -22.45 -5.93
CA LYS A 588 5.46 -21.57 -5.19
C LYS A 588 4.70 -20.37 -4.62
N GLY A 589 5.11 -19.91 -3.44
CA GLY A 589 4.49 -18.82 -2.69
C GLY A 589 4.44 -17.50 -3.47
N ARG A 590 5.56 -17.15 -4.10
CA ARG A 590 5.80 -15.85 -4.77
C ARG A 590 6.27 -16.01 -6.23
N PRO A 591 6.24 -14.93 -7.05
CA PRO A 591 6.82 -14.96 -8.40
C PRO A 591 8.34 -15.19 -8.40
N ILE A 592 8.86 -15.54 -9.58
CA ILE A 592 10.28 -15.57 -9.90
C ILE A 592 10.86 -14.15 -9.70
N THR A 593 11.99 -14.07 -9.03
CA THR A 593 12.70 -12.82 -8.74
C THR A 593 13.77 -12.51 -9.79
N ASN A 594 14.25 -11.27 -9.80
CA ASN A 594 15.41 -10.88 -10.60
C ASN A 594 16.66 -11.70 -10.25
N GLU A 595 16.86 -12.06 -8.97
CA GLU A 595 17.98 -12.90 -8.53
C GLU A 595 17.92 -14.31 -9.14
N GLU A 596 16.75 -14.96 -9.05
CA GLU A 596 16.54 -16.30 -9.60
C GLU A 596 16.67 -16.31 -11.13
N TYR A 597 16.18 -15.27 -11.81
CA TYR A 597 16.34 -15.13 -13.25
C TYR A 597 17.79 -14.84 -13.66
N ALA A 598 18.52 -14.04 -12.88
CA ALA A 598 19.95 -13.80 -13.10
C ALA A 598 20.77 -15.09 -12.94
N GLN A 599 20.44 -15.93 -11.95
CA GLN A 599 21.06 -17.26 -11.78
C GLN A 599 20.80 -18.15 -13.00
N TYR A 600 19.56 -18.21 -13.46
CA TYR A 600 19.19 -18.94 -14.68
C TYR A 600 20.01 -18.47 -15.88
N MET A 601 20.12 -17.16 -16.11
CA MET A 601 20.93 -16.61 -17.19
C MET A 601 22.40 -16.96 -17.08
N PHE A 602 22.98 -16.84 -15.88
CA PHE A 602 24.39 -17.11 -15.62
C PHE A 602 24.75 -18.58 -15.89
N GLU A 603 23.97 -19.52 -15.34
CA GLU A 603 24.21 -20.96 -15.50
C GLU A 603 23.98 -21.46 -16.92
N ASN A 604 23.08 -20.82 -17.68
CA ASN A 604 22.77 -21.19 -19.05
C ASN A 604 23.53 -20.34 -20.10
N HIS A 605 24.48 -19.50 -19.66
CA HIS A 605 25.29 -18.63 -20.52
C HIS A 605 24.45 -17.72 -21.45
N ILE A 606 23.35 -17.18 -20.93
CA ILE A 606 22.46 -16.26 -21.65
C ILE A 606 23.03 -14.84 -21.52
N ASN A 607 23.47 -14.28 -22.64
CA ASN A 607 24.11 -12.94 -22.66
C ASN A 607 23.12 -11.79 -22.91
N LYS A 608 21.97 -12.07 -23.53
CA LYS A 608 20.98 -11.04 -23.85
C LYS A 608 20.11 -10.78 -22.61
N VAL A 609 20.17 -9.57 -22.08
CA VAL A 609 19.31 -9.14 -20.96
C VAL A 609 17.85 -8.98 -21.42
N PRO A 610 16.87 -9.24 -20.54
CA PRO A 610 15.45 -9.04 -20.85
C PRO A 610 15.14 -7.55 -21.07
N ALA A 611 14.04 -7.23 -21.75
CA ALA A 611 13.65 -5.84 -22.05
C ALA A 611 13.29 -5.01 -20.79
N SER A 612 13.09 -5.68 -19.65
CA SER A 612 12.94 -5.07 -18.33
C SER A 612 14.26 -4.53 -17.76
N TRP A 613 15.40 -5.00 -18.27
CA TRP A 613 16.73 -4.60 -17.85
C TRP A 613 17.41 -3.71 -18.90
N ALA A 614 18.52 -3.10 -18.51
CA ALA A 614 19.45 -2.39 -19.36
C ALA A 614 20.87 -2.83 -19.02
N ALA A 615 21.70 -3.02 -20.05
CA ALA A 615 23.12 -3.34 -19.91
C ALA A 615 23.98 -2.13 -20.31
N ALA A 616 25.09 -1.93 -19.59
CA ALA A 616 26.04 -0.85 -19.84
C ALA A 616 26.89 -1.14 -21.09
N GLU A 617 26.37 -0.89 -22.29
CA GLU A 617 27.21 -0.89 -23.51
C GLU A 617 27.87 0.48 -23.79
N SER A 618 27.41 1.55 -23.12
CA SER A 618 28.05 2.87 -23.04
C SER A 618 27.58 3.59 -21.77
N ASP A 619 28.44 4.42 -21.17
CA ASP A 619 28.23 5.07 -19.87
C ASP A 619 26.76 5.50 -19.63
N PHE A 620 26.10 4.89 -18.65
CA PHE A 620 24.74 5.29 -18.25
C PHE A 620 24.71 6.80 -18.00
N LYS A 621 23.84 7.52 -18.72
CA LYS A 621 23.70 8.97 -18.58
C LYS A 621 23.22 9.30 -17.16
N LYS A 622 23.94 10.20 -16.49
CA LYS A 622 23.64 10.68 -15.13
C LYS A 622 22.84 11.99 -15.20
N THR A 623 21.75 12.05 -14.45
CA THR A 623 20.89 13.22 -14.27
C THR A 623 20.74 13.50 -12.77
N VAL A 624 20.34 14.72 -12.40
CA VAL A 624 20.12 15.14 -11.02
C VAL A 624 18.63 15.44 -10.82
N ASP A 625 18.02 14.92 -9.76
CA ASP A 625 16.62 15.23 -9.42
C ASP A 625 16.47 16.60 -8.73
N ALA A 626 15.23 16.98 -8.41
CA ALA A 626 14.92 18.26 -7.77
C ALA A 626 15.57 18.45 -6.38
N ASN A 627 16.00 17.35 -5.75
CA ASN A 627 16.62 17.32 -4.42
C ASN A 627 18.16 17.19 -4.49
N GLY A 628 18.75 17.21 -5.69
CA GLY A 628 20.20 17.07 -5.85
C GLY A 628 20.69 15.61 -5.93
N GLN A 629 19.80 14.61 -5.96
CA GLN A 629 20.19 13.20 -6.05
C GLN A 629 20.54 12.82 -7.50
N VAL A 630 21.72 12.23 -7.68
CA VAL A 630 22.16 11.73 -9.00
C VAL A 630 21.49 10.39 -9.31
N TYR A 631 20.88 10.28 -10.48
CA TYR A 631 20.26 9.05 -10.98
C TYR A 631 20.61 8.77 -12.44
N LEU A 632 20.36 7.54 -12.89
CA LEU A 632 20.66 7.06 -14.23
C LEU A 632 19.39 7.06 -15.09
N THR A 633 19.45 7.52 -16.35
CA THR A 633 18.29 7.48 -17.26
C THR A 633 18.20 6.15 -18.02
N ASN A 634 16.99 5.79 -18.47
CA ASN A 634 16.72 4.53 -19.18
C ASN A 634 17.32 4.52 -20.60
N GLY A 635 18.63 4.26 -20.73
CA GLY A 635 19.38 4.35 -22.00
C GLY A 635 18.79 3.64 -23.23
N GLN A 636 19.31 3.98 -24.42
CA GLN A 636 18.87 3.41 -25.70
C GLN A 636 19.39 1.99 -25.90
N THR A 637 18.49 1.02 -26.05
CA THR A 637 18.83 -0.33 -26.52
C THR A 637 17.84 -0.80 -27.57
N ASN A 638 17.72 -0.03 -28.66
CA ASN A 638 17.20 -0.55 -29.92
C ASN A 638 18.35 -0.52 -30.92
N GLY A 639 18.82 -1.70 -31.34
CA GLY A 639 20.04 -1.88 -32.12
C GLY A 639 20.00 -1.37 -33.56
N HIS A 640 19.62 -0.12 -33.83
CA HIS A 640 19.99 0.64 -35.03
C HIS A 640 19.88 2.16 -34.74
N THR A 641 20.88 2.91 -35.23
CA THR A 641 20.92 4.38 -35.21
C THR A 641 19.68 5.01 -35.85
N ASN A 642 18.94 5.82 -35.09
CA ASN A 642 17.91 6.70 -35.63
C ASN A 642 18.58 7.86 -36.36
N GLY A 643 18.70 7.73 -37.67
CA GLY A 643 19.03 8.85 -38.54
C GLY A 643 18.31 8.70 -39.86
N HIS A 644 17.21 9.42 -40.04
CA HIS A 644 16.83 9.87 -41.38
C HIS A 644 16.34 11.32 -41.32
N THR A 645 17.25 12.21 -41.71
CA THR A 645 16.94 13.37 -42.54
C THR A 645 16.26 12.92 -43.84
N ASN A 646 15.27 13.69 -44.29
CA ASN A 646 14.58 13.59 -45.58
C ASN A 646 15.45 13.07 -46.73
N GLY A 647 14.98 12.00 -47.41
CA GLY A 647 15.46 11.62 -48.73
C GLY A 647 15.39 10.11 -49.02
N HIS A 648 14.72 9.74 -50.12
CA HIS A 648 14.58 8.39 -50.68
C HIS A 648 15.82 7.47 -50.59
N THR A 649 15.62 6.16 -50.36
CA THR A 649 16.19 5.07 -51.17
C THR A 649 15.68 3.67 -50.75
N ASN A 650 15.44 2.82 -51.75
CA ASN A 650 15.10 1.39 -51.62
C ASN A 650 16.32 0.53 -51.21
N GLY A 651 16.09 -0.53 -50.44
CA GLY A 651 17.06 -1.62 -50.26
C GLY A 651 16.52 -2.79 -49.43
N HIS A 652 16.23 -3.91 -50.09
CA HIS A 652 15.91 -5.20 -49.45
C HIS A 652 17.18 -5.87 -48.92
N THR A 653 17.10 -6.51 -47.75
CA THR A 653 17.98 -7.63 -47.39
C THR A 653 17.19 -8.72 -46.69
N ASN A 654 17.27 -9.92 -47.26
CA ASN A 654 16.58 -11.15 -46.85
C ASN A 654 17.53 -11.99 -46.00
N GLY A 655 17.07 -12.57 -44.90
CA GLY A 655 17.88 -13.41 -44.01
C GLY A 655 17.06 -14.53 -43.38
N ASN A 656 16.99 -15.69 -44.06
CA ASN A 656 16.49 -16.94 -43.51
C ASN A 656 17.52 -17.59 -42.59
N LEU A 657 17.10 -18.05 -41.40
CA LEU A 657 17.83 -19.01 -40.57
C LEU A 657 16.86 -20.07 -40.06
N ASN A 658 16.86 -21.23 -40.72
CA ASN A 658 16.23 -22.46 -40.24
C ASN A 658 17.23 -23.22 -39.37
N GLY A 659 16.87 -23.52 -38.12
CA GLY A 659 17.61 -24.44 -37.25
C GLY A 659 16.73 -25.63 -36.87
N HIS A 660 16.98 -26.79 -37.46
CA HIS A 660 16.44 -28.07 -37.01
C HIS A 660 17.18 -28.54 -35.74
N THR A 661 16.44 -28.99 -34.74
CA THR A 661 16.98 -29.68 -33.56
C THR A 661 16.79 -31.19 -33.71
N ASP A 662 17.88 -31.91 -33.95
CA ASP A 662 17.92 -33.37 -33.77
C ASP A 662 18.41 -33.69 -32.36
N GLY A 663 17.60 -34.47 -31.64
CA GLY A 663 17.87 -34.92 -30.29
C GLY A 663 18.82 -36.12 -30.25
N MET A 664 19.62 -36.18 -29.19
CA MET A 664 20.13 -37.42 -28.60
C MET A 664 20.16 -37.26 -27.09
N ALA A 665 19.41 -38.11 -26.39
CA ALA A 665 19.42 -38.28 -24.96
C ALA A 665 20.64 -39.10 -24.51
N ASN A 666 21.18 -38.80 -23.33
CA ASN A 666 21.49 -39.80 -22.30
C ASN A 666 22.08 -39.18 -21.04
N GLY A 667 21.55 -39.59 -19.88
CA GLY A 667 22.26 -39.50 -18.59
C GLY A 667 21.41 -39.13 -17.38
N HIS A 668 20.59 -40.05 -16.89
CA HIS A 668 20.01 -39.96 -15.54
C HIS A 668 21.10 -39.93 -14.47
N LEU A 669 21.07 -38.93 -13.59
CA LEU A 669 21.58 -39.01 -12.22
C LEU A 669 20.48 -38.57 -11.26
N ASN A 670 19.90 -39.56 -10.57
CA ASN A 670 19.16 -39.35 -9.33
C ASN A 670 20.16 -38.97 -8.24
N GLY A 671 19.93 -37.86 -7.56
CA GLY A 671 20.68 -37.50 -6.37
C GLY A 671 20.23 -36.15 -5.83
N GLY A 672 19.56 -36.16 -4.67
CA GLY A 672 19.20 -34.94 -3.96
C GLY A 672 20.44 -34.12 -3.65
N HIS A 673 20.51 -32.92 -4.20
CA HIS A 673 21.50 -31.93 -3.83
C HIS A 673 20.81 -30.81 -3.05
N HIS A 674 21.08 -30.80 -1.74
CA HIS A 674 21.25 -29.56 -1.01
C HIS A 674 22.36 -28.76 -1.71
N HIS A 675 21.99 -27.84 -2.60
CA HIS A 675 22.95 -26.85 -3.11
C HIS A 675 22.99 -25.67 -2.16
N GLY A 676 24.14 -25.51 -1.49
CA GLY A 676 24.55 -24.19 -1.02
C GLY A 676 24.55 -23.23 -2.21
N VAL A 677 23.99 -22.05 -2.00
CA VAL A 677 23.94 -20.97 -2.98
C VAL A 677 25.38 -20.65 -3.38
N ASN A 678 25.78 -20.98 -4.61
CA ASN A 678 26.93 -20.32 -5.20
C ASN A 678 26.45 -18.92 -5.55
N ASP A 679 26.80 -17.94 -4.73
CA ASP A 679 26.44 -16.55 -4.96
C ASP A 679 26.83 -16.12 -6.39
N LEU A 680 25.93 -15.43 -7.09
CA LEU A 680 26.22 -14.81 -8.39
C LEU A 680 27.48 -13.95 -8.26
N PRO A 681 28.49 -14.11 -9.13
CA PRO A 681 29.65 -13.24 -9.11
C PRO A 681 29.23 -11.78 -9.26
N ASP A 682 29.75 -10.87 -8.41
CA ASP A 682 29.47 -9.43 -8.51
C ASP A 682 29.71 -8.90 -9.95
N SER A 683 30.71 -9.45 -10.63
CA SER A 683 31.04 -9.13 -12.02
C SER A 683 29.92 -9.43 -13.03
N PHE A 684 29.00 -10.34 -12.72
CA PHE A 684 27.83 -10.62 -13.56
C PHE A 684 26.73 -9.57 -13.38
N LEU A 685 26.54 -9.08 -12.15
CA LEU A 685 25.52 -8.08 -11.82
C LEU A 685 25.97 -6.65 -12.18
N ASP A 686 27.29 -6.42 -12.22
CA ASP A 686 27.87 -5.13 -12.56
C ASP A 686 27.48 -4.67 -13.97
N GLY A 687 27.07 -3.41 -14.09
CA GLY A 687 26.64 -2.84 -15.36
C GLY A 687 25.24 -3.24 -15.81
N ILE A 688 24.48 -4.00 -15.01
CA ILE A 688 23.07 -4.31 -15.27
C ILE A 688 22.17 -3.49 -14.34
N ALA A 689 21.09 -2.96 -14.89
CA ALA A 689 20.07 -2.23 -14.14
C ALA A 689 18.66 -2.56 -14.62
N VAL A 690 17.68 -2.45 -13.73
CA VAL A 690 16.25 -2.57 -14.04
C VAL A 690 15.71 -1.21 -14.50
N ARG A 691 14.92 -1.21 -15.58
CA ARG A 691 14.24 -0.01 -16.11
C ARG A 691 13.03 0.32 -15.24
N THR A 692 12.93 1.57 -14.78
CA THR A 692 11.79 2.06 -14.00
C THR A 692 11.39 3.47 -14.46
N VAL A 693 10.23 3.96 -14.02
CA VAL A 693 9.86 5.38 -14.23
C VAL A 693 10.77 6.35 -13.48
N HIS A 694 11.50 5.89 -12.46
CA HIS A 694 12.51 6.67 -11.72
C HIS A 694 13.91 6.56 -12.35
N GLY A 695 13.99 6.12 -13.60
CA GLY A 695 15.24 5.78 -14.30
C GLY A 695 15.77 4.39 -13.94
N LEU A 696 17.06 4.16 -14.20
CA LEU A 696 17.68 2.86 -13.97
C LEU A 696 17.98 2.64 -12.48
N VAL A 697 17.60 1.46 -12.00
CA VAL A 697 17.92 0.95 -10.66
C VAL A 697 18.93 -0.19 -10.82
N PRO A 698 20.15 -0.08 -10.28
CA PRO A 698 21.15 -1.16 -10.37
C PRO A 698 20.55 -2.52 -9.96
N LEU A 699 20.83 -3.58 -10.73
CA LEU A 699 20.22 -4.90 -10.53
C LEU A 699 20.45 -5.42 -9.11
N LYS A 700 21.63 -5.16 -8.53
CA LYS A 700 21.97 -5.48 -7.14
C LYS A 700 21.04 -4.89 -6.07
N TYR A 701 20.29 -3.84 -6.41
CA TYR A 701 19.27 -3.21 -5.54
C TYR A 701 17.84 -3.67 -5.86
N ALA A 702 17.65 -4.48 -6.90
CA ALA A 702 16.36 -4.97 -7.35
C ALA A 702 16.28 -6.52 -7.37
N LEU A 703 17.26 -7.21 -6.81
CA LEU A 703 17.35 -8.67 -6.78
C LEU A 703 16.08 -9.34 -6.22
N ASP A 704 15.49 -8.74 -5.19
CA ASP A 704 14.30 -9.25 -4.50
C ASP A 704 12.97 -8.91 -5.17
N TRP A 705 12.98 -8.10 -6.24
CA TRP A 705 11.79 -7.75 -7.01
C TRP A 705 11.39 -8.89 -7.94
N PRO A 706 10.10 -8.99 -8.32
CA PRO A 706 9.70 -9.88 -9.40
C PRO A 706 10.41 -9.50 -10.70
N ILE A 707 10.90 -10.50 -11.45
CA ILE A 707 11.28 -10.29 -12.84
C ILE A 707 10.00 -10.12 -13.68
N PHE A 708 10.05 -9.27 -14.69
CA PHE A 708 9.07 -9.27 -15.78
C PHE A 708 9.79 -9.45 -17.12
N ALA A 709 9.27 -10.36 -17.94
CA ALA A 709 9.84 -10.77 -19.22
C ALA A 709 8.75 -11.50 -20.05
N SER A 710 9.07 -11.91 -21.27
CA SER A 710 8.12 -12.67 -22.09
C SER A 710 7.78 -14.04 -21.46
N TYR A 711 6.65 -14.63 -21.87
CA TYR A 711 6.29 -15.98 -21.44
C TYR A 711 7.37 -17.00 -21.80
N ASP A 712 7.98 -16.88 -22.99
CA ASP A 712 9.01 -17.83 -23.44
C ASP A 712 10.28 -17.77 -22.57
N GLU A 713 10.71 -16.57 -22.18
CA GLU A 713 11.83 -16.38 -21.25
C GLU A 713 11.54 -16.98 -19.87
N LEU A 714 10.35 -16.72 -19.32
CA LEU A 714 9.98 -17.15 -17.98
C LEU A 714 9.59 -18.63 -17.90
N SER A 715 9.05 -19.20 -18.98
CA SER A 715 8.80 -20.63 -19.09
C SER A 715 10.11 -21.42 -19.08
N GLY A 716 11.15 -20.92 -19.75
CA GLY A 716 12.49 -21.53 -19.70
C GLY A 716 13.09 -21.48 -18.29
N CYS A 717 12.99 -20.33 -17.61
CA CYS A 717 13.44 -20.18 -16.23
C CYS A 717 12.66 -21.08 -15.26
N ALA A 718 11.33 -21.13 -15.36
CA ALA A 718 10.48 -21.99 -14.52
C ALA A 718 10.85 -23.48 -14.66
N ALA A 719 11.14 -23.93 -15.88
CA ALA A 719 11.59 -25.30 -16.14
C ALA A 719 12.95 -25.60 -15.49
N TRP A 720 13.92 -24.67 -15.61
CA TRP A 720 15.23 -24.79 -14.94
C TRP A 720 15.09 -24.84 -13.41
N MET A 721 14.17 -24.08 -12.84
CA MET A 721 13.86 -24.11 -11.40
C MET A 721 13.04 -25.35 -10.96
N GLY A 722 12.74 -26.28 -11.86
CA GLY A 722 12.06 -27.54 -11.57
C GLY A 722 10.53 -27.45 -11.45
N GLY A 723 9.90 -26.48 -12.14
CA GLY A 723 8.45 -26.33 -12.22
C GLY A 723 7.97 -25.92 -13.61
N ARG A 724 6.72 -25.48 -13.70
CA ARG A 724 6.11 -24.92 -14.92
C ARG A 724 5.26 -23.69 -14.58
N VAL A 725 4.93 -22.89 -15.60
CA VAL A 725 3.97 -21.78 -15.47
C VAL A 725 2.55 -22.36 -15.32
N PRO A 726 1.70 -21.86 -14.39
CA PRO A 726 0.35 -22.38 -14.19
C PRO A 726 -0.55 -22.23 -15.42
N THR A 727 -1.55 -23.10 -15.55
CA THR A 727 -2.66 -22.83 -16.48
C THR A 727 -3.55 -21.70 -15.96
N PHE A 728 -4.42 -21.17 -16.81
CA PHE A 728 -5.44 -20.19 -16.42
C PHE A 728 -6.29 -20.66 -15.23
N GLU A 729 -6.74 -21.92 -15.29
CA GLU A 729 -7.56 -22.53 -14.24
C GLU A 729 -6.77 -22.72 -12.94
N GLU A 730 -5.50 -23.12 -13.01
CA GLU A 730 -4.63 -23.27 -11.84
C GLU A 730 -4.36 -21.93 -11.16
N ALA A 731 -4.04 -20.87 -11.93
CA ALA A 731 -3.84 -19.53 -11.37
C ALA A 731 -5.12 -19.00 -10.68
N ARG A 732 -6.29 -19.20 -11.29
CA ARG A 732 -7.59 -18.85 -10.68
C ARG A 732 -7.92 -19.70 -9.45
N SER A 733 -7.50 -20.96 -9.43
CA SER A 733 -7.60 -21.86 -8.28
C SER A 733 -6.75 -21.36 -7.11
N ILE A 734 -5.52 -20.91 -7.36
CA ILE A 734 -4.66 -20.26 -6.35
C ILE A 734 -5.35 -19.03 -5.78
N TYR A 735 -5.82 -18.12 -6.64
CA TYR A 735 -6.45 -16.88 -6.19
C TYR A 735 -7.70 -17.14 -5.36
N THR A 736 -8.53 -18.10 -5.78
CA THR A 736 -9.73 -18.51 -5.05
C THR A 736 -9.38 -19.13 -3.70
N TYR A 737 -8.37 -20.00 -3.66
CA TYR A 737 -7.89 -20.62 -2.42
C TYR A 737 -7.37 -19.57 -1.42
N VAL A 738 -6.53 -18.65 -1.86
CA VAL A 738 -5.98 -17.58 -1.01
C VAL A 738 -7.10 -16.65 -0.52
N HIS A 739 -8.01 -16.24 -1.41
CA HIS A 739 -9.15 -15.39 -1.04
C HIS A 739 -10.04 -16.06 0.01
N ASN A 740 -10.42 -17.32 -0.22
CA ASN A 740 -11.25 -18.07 0.72
C ASN A 740 -10.53 -18.32 2.05
N THR A 741 -9.22 -18.59 2.03
CA THR A 741 -8.41 -18.79 3.24
C THR A 741 -8.40 -17.51 4.07
N LYS A 742 -8.09 -16.36 3.47
CA LYS A 742 -8.16 -15.05 4.15
C LYS A 742 -9.55 -14.77 4.71
N ARG A 743 -10.61 -15.09 3.96
CA ARG A 743 -11.99 -14.91 4.41
C ARG A 743 -12.35 -15.84 5.56
N MET A 744 -11.97 -17.11 5.50
CA MET A 744 -12.16 -18.07 6.58
C MET A 744 -11.32 -17.73 7.80
N GLU A 745 -10.11 -17.20 7.64
CA GLU A 745 -9.30 -16.70 8.76
C GLU A 745 -9.98 -15.50 9.41
N ALA A 746 -10.49 -14.54 8.63
CA ALA A 746 -11.28 -13.43 9.13
C ALA A 746 -12.56 -13.91 9.84
N GLU A 747 -13.33 -14.80 9.21
CA GLU A 747 -14.57 -15.40 9.74
C GLU A 747 -14.30 -16.28 10.97
N ARG A 748 -13.22 -17.06 11.01
CA ARG A 748 -12.81 -17.88 12.17
C ARG A 748 -12.31 -17.00 13.30
N THR A 749 -11.65 -15.89 12.98
CA THR A 749 -11.29 -14.86 13.95
C THR A 749 -12.54 -14.21 14.54
N LEU A 750 -13.59 -14.01 13.72
CA LEU A 750 -14.94 -13.53 14.08
C LEU A 750 -15.84 -14.60 14.78
N GLY A 751 -15.64 -15.88 14.49
CA GLY A 751 -16.44 -17.00 15.00
C GLY A 751 -15.87 -17.62 16.27
N ARG A 752 -14.53 -17.62 16.44
CA ARG A 752 -13.89 -17.91 17.73
C ARG A 752 -14.11 -16.79 18.75
N THR A 753 -14.45 -15.58 18.31
CA THR A 753 -14.93 -14.48 19.18
C THR A 753 -16.34 -14.70 19.72
N VAL A 754 -17.08 -15.64 19.14
CA VAL A 754 -18.44 -16.01 19.55
C VAL A 754 -18.47 -17.54 19.75
N PRO A 755 -17.74 -18.08 20.74
CA PRO A 755 -18.40 -18.36 22.01
C PRO A 755 -17.45 -18.31 23.22
N ALA A 756 -17.46 -17.20 23.96
CA ALA A 756 -17.09 -17.18 25.39
C ALA A 756 -17.87 -16.14 26.21
N VAL A 757 -19.01 -15.67 25.69
CA VAL A 757 -19.94 -14.80 26.42
C VAL A 757 -21.36 -15.31 26.19
N ASN A 758 -21.68 -16.50 26.72
CA ASN A 758 -23.06 -16.96 26.88
C ASN A 758 -23.18 -17.97 28.04
N GLY A 759 -22.60 -17.58 29.19
CA GLY A 759 -22.77 -18.32 30.42
C GLY A 759 -23.91 -17.81 31.31
N HIS A 760 -24.29 -16.52 31.26
CA HIS A 760 -25.06 -15.92 32.37
C HIS A 760 -26.07 -14.80 32.03
N LEU A 761 -26.51 -14.62 30.78
CA LEU A 761 -27.56 -13.62 30.48
C LEU A 761 -28.68 -14.20 29.62
N SER A 762 -29.87 -14.27 30.22
CA SER A 762 -31.15 -14.50 29.55
C SER A 762 -31.51 -13.24 28.76
N ASN A 763 -31.43 -13.29 27.43
CA ASN A 763 -31.87 -12.21 26.56
C ASN A 763 -33.40 -12.28 26.39
N ASP A 764 -34.12 -11.48 27.17
CA ASP A 764 -35.45 -11.00 26.78
C ASP A 764 -35.33 -9.59 26.21
N GLY A 765 -35.55 -9.44 24.90
CA GLY A 765 -36.13 -8.21 24.34
C GLY A 765 -35.23 -7.22 23.59
N VAL A 766 -34.44 -7.65 22.60
CA VAL A 766 -33.94 -6.73 21.57
C VAL A 766 -34.42 -7.21 20.20
N GLU A 767 -35.44 -6.55 19.64
CA GLU A 767 -35.80 -6.68 18.23
C GLU A 767 -34.80 -5.89 17.38
N GLU A 768 -33.91 -6.59 16.66
CA GLU A 768 -33.16 -5.99 15.57
C GLU A 768 -34.13 -5.66 14.44
N THR A 769 -34.22 -4.37 14.08
CA THR A 769 -34.93 -3.96 12.87
C THR A 769 -34.05 -4.30 11.66
N PRO A 770 -34.49 -5.14 10.71
CA PRO A 770 -33.64 -5.54 9.59
C PRO A 770 -33.38 -4.34 8.65
N PRO A 771 -32.18 -4.24 8.03
CA PRO A 771 -31.92 -3.28 6.97
C PRO A 771 -32.85 -3.53 5.78
N LYS A 772 -33.08 -2.49 4.98
CA LYS A 772 -33.84 -2.62 3.74
C LYS A 772 -33.20 -3.68 2.82
N PRO A 773 -33.96 -4.62 2.24
CA PRO A 773 -33.42 -5.77 1.53
C PRO A 773 -32.56 -5.44 0.29
N GLY A 774 -32.74 -4.27 -0.35
CA GLY A 774 -32.02 -3.93 -1.59
C GLY A 774 -30.54 -3.55 -1.45
N SER A 775 -30.05 -3.15 -0.26
CA SER A 775 -28.63 -2.75 -0.09
C SER A 775 -27.70 -3.92 0.25
N LEU A 776 -28.24 -5.04 0.72
CA LEU A 776 -27.46 -6.22 1.10
C LEU A 776 -27.04 -7.04 -0.12
N GLU A 777 -27.94 -7.26 -1.08
CA GLU A 777 -27.64 -8.02 -2.31
C GLU A 777 -26.55 -7.36 -3.16
N ALA A 778 -26.59 -6.02 -3.29
CA ALA A 778 -25.55 -5.26 -4.02
C ALA A 778 -24.18 -5.32 -3.33
N SER A 779 -24.15 -5.36 -2.00
CA SER A 779 -22.93 -5.51 -1.20
C SER A 779 -22.36 -6.93 -1.32
N GLU A 780 -23.21 -7.96 -1.29
CA GLU A 780 -22.81 -9.36 -1.46
C GLU A 780 -22.28 -9.60 -2.88
N ALA A 781 -22.99 -9.17 -3.92
CA ALA A 781 -22.55 -9.29 -5.31
C ALA A 781 -21.20 -8.57 -5.58
N ARG A 782 -20.97 -7.41 -4.95
CA ARG A 782 -19.67 -6.70 -5.01
C ARG A 782 -18.56 -7.51 -4.33
N SER A 783 -18.82 -8.03 -3.13
CA SER A 783 -17.85 -8.83 -2.37
C SER A 783 -17.49 -10.14 -3.08
N GLU A 784 -18.38 -10.66 -3.93
CA GLU A 784 -18.10 -11.84 -4.74
C GLU A 784 -17.31 -11.54 -6.02
N LEU A 785 -17.45 -10.37 -6.64
CA LEU A 785 -16.78 -10.03 -7.90
C LEU A 785 -15.42 -9.34 -7.70
N PHE A 786 -15.26 -8.56 -6.63
CA PHE A 786 -14.05 -7.78 -6.36
C PHE A 786 -13.36 -8.23 -5.07
N VAL A 787 -12.03 -8.30 -5.10
CA VAL A 787 -11.22 -8.67 -3.93
C VAL A 787 -10.69 -7.46 -3.16
N ASP A 788 -10.51 -7.59 -1.85
CA ASP A 788 -9.71 -6.61 -1.08
C ASP A 788 -8.25 -6.68 -1.56
N LEU A 789 -7.71 -5.53 -1.99
CA LEU A 789 -6.35 -5.38 -2.51
C LEU A 789 -5.42 -4.76 -1.45
N ASP A 790 -5.81 -4.75 -0.18
CA ASP A 790 -4.93 -4.33 0.93
C ASP A 790 -3.58 -5.06 0.88
N GLY A 791 -2.49 -4.29 0.96
CA GLY A 791 -1.11 -4.79 0.79
C GLY A 791 -0.66 -5.06 -0.66
N ALA A 792 -1.54 -5.01 -1.66
CA ALA A 792 -1.17 -5.19 -3.06
C ALA A 792 -0.46 -3.96 -3.64
N ASN A 793 0.53 -4.18 -4.52
CA ASN A 793 1.20 -3.11 -5.26
C ASN A 793 0.51 -2.88 -6.61
N VAL A 794 -0.59 -2.12 -6.61
CA VAL A 794 -1.39 -1.76 -7.80
C VAL A 794 -1.84 -0.30 -7.73
N GLY A 795 -2.41 0.26 -8.80
CA GLY A 795 -3.01 1.61 -8.76
C GLY A 795 -2.03 2.74 -8.40
N PHE A 796 -0.77 2.63 -8.85
CA PHE A 796 0.30 3.60 -8.64
C PHE A 796 0.81 3.75 -7.21
N GLN A 797 0.56 2.79 -6.29
CA GLN A 797 1.01 2.90 -4.90
C GLN A 797 2.51 3.26 -4.76
N HIS A 798 3.37 2.59 -5.54
CA HIS A 798 4.84 2.79 -5.45
C HIS A 798 5.48 3.28 -6.74
N TRP A 799 4.78 3.29 -7.87
CA TRP A 799 5.33 3.63 -9.19
C TRP A 799 6.46 2.70 -9.69
N HIS A 800 6.70 1.57 -9.03
CA HIS A 800 7.67 0.55 -9.44
C HIS A 800 7.32 -0.82 -8.80
N PRO A 801 7.89 -1.94 -9.29
CA PRO A 801 7.78 -3.23 -8.61
C PRO A 801 8.41 -3.22 -7.22
N VAL A 802 7.87 -4.00 -6.28
CA VAL A 802 8.35 -4.08 -4.90
C VAL A 802 8.93 -5.47 -4.58
N PRO A 803 9.82 -5.58 -3.56
CA PRO A 803 10.34 -6.87 -3.12
C PRO A 803 9.24 -7.86 -2.74
N VAL A 804 9.42 -9.13 -3.09
CA VAL A 804 8.45 -10.23 -2.81
C VAL A 804 9.03 -11.32 -1.91
N THR A 805 10.32 -11.26 -1.59
CA THR A 805 11.05 -12.34 -0.90
C THR A 805 10.71 -12.50 0.58
N ALA A 806 10.10 -11.49 1.20
CA ALA A 806 9.61 -11.58 2.58
C ALA A 806 8.34 -12.43 2.72
N ASP A 807 7.57 -12.60 1.63
CA ASP A 807 6.33 -13.35 1.60
C ASP A 807 6.52 -14.81 1.12
N GLY A 808 7.75 -15.31 1.00
CA GLY A 808 8.02 -16.64 0.41
C GLY A 808 7.38 -17.84 1.15
N GLY A 809 7.07 -17.68 2.44
CA GLY A 809 6.34 -18.69 3.25
C GLY A 809 4.82 -18.60 3.16
N ARG A 810 4.29 -17.72 2.29
CA ARG A 810 2.85 -17.52 2.07
C ARG A 810 2.53 -17.61 0.58
N LEU A 811 1.37 -18.18 0.27
CA LEU A 811 0.88 -18.19 -1.10
C LEU A 811 0.27 -16.83 -1.47
N ALA A 812 0.94 -16.10 -2.36
CA ALA A 812 0.46 -14.81 -2.87
C ALA A 812 -0.78 -15.01 -3.75
N GLY A 813 -1.82 -14.20 -3.50
CA GLY A 813 -3.09 -14.19 -4.22
C GLY A 813 -3.15 -13.15 -5.35
N GLN A 814 -4.38 -12.81 -5.75
CA GLN A 814 -4.66 -11.85 -6.81
C GLN A 814 -4.10 -10.46 -6.46
N GLY A 815 -3.26 -9.90 -7.34
CA GLY A 815 -2.65 -8.57 -7.16
C GLY A 815 -1.39 -8.54 -6.27
N GLU A 816 -1.04 -9.66 -5.63
CA GLU A 816 0.08 -9.74 -4.66
C GLU A 816 1.42 -10.13 -5.30
N PHE A 817 1.58 -9.90 -6.60
CA PHE A 817 2.77 -10.28 -7.37
C PHE A 817 3.90 -9.24 -7.31
N GLY A 818 3.90 -8.35 -6.32
CA GLY A 818 4.88 -7.27 -6.22
C GLY A 818 4.74 -6.20 -7.31
N GLY A 819 3.63 -6.18 -8.06
CA GLY A 819 3.36 -5.18 -9.08
C GLY A 819 3.62 -5.63 -10.52
N VAL A 820 3.54 -6.93 -10.81
CA VAL A 820 3.54 -7.48 -12.17
C VAL A 820 2.35 -8.42 -12.38
N TRP A 821 1.85 -8.53 -13.61
CA TRP A 821 0.87 -9.55 -13.99
C TRP A 821 1.47 -10.95 -13.86
N GLU A 822 0.62 -11.97 -13.70
CA GLU A 822 1.00 -13.37 -13.69
C GLU A 822 0.73 -14.00 -15.06
N TRP A 823 1.79 -14.47 -15.73
CA TRP A 823 1.66 -15.31 -16.91
C TRP A 823 0.95 -16.63 -16.60
N THR A 824 0.12 -17.07 -17.55
CA THR A 824 -0.39 -18.44 -17.60
C THR A 824 0.09 -19.15 -18.86
N SER A 825 0.14 -20.48 -18.82
CA SER A 825 0.44 -21.33 -19.98
C SER A 825 -0.75 -21.50 -20.93
N SER A 826 -1.92 -20.96 -20.59
CA SER A 826 -3.14 -21.09 -21.39
C SER A 826 -3.21 -20.00 -22.47
N PRO A 827 -3.35 -20.37 -23.75
CA PRO A 827 -3.65 -19.40 -24.80
C PRO A 827 -5.06 -18.82 -24.62
N LEU A 828 -5.25 -17.56 -25.02
CA LEU A 828 -6.56 -16.95 -25.14
C LEU A 828 -7.32 -17.67 -26.27
N ALA A 829 -8.43 -18.32 -25.92
CA ALA A 829 -9.22 -19.11 -26.84
C ALA A 829 -10.71 -18.84 -26.67
N ARG A 830 -11.47 -19.03 -27.75
CA ARG A 830 -12.93 -19.00 -27.72
C ARG A 830 -13.44 -20.09 -26.78
N HIS A 831 -14.23 -19.72 -25.78
CA HIS A 831 -14.89 -20.66 -24.90
C HIS A 831 -16.38 -20.81 -25.22
N GLU A 832 -17.00 -21.85 -24.65
CA GLU A 832 -18.44 -22.10 -24.80
C GLU A 832 -19.26 -20.88 -24.32
N GLY A 833 -20.28 -20.51 -25.09
CA GLY A 833 -21.15 -19.37 -24.81
C GLY A 833 -20.55 -17.98 -25.08
N PHE A 834 -19.28 -17.87 -25.50
CA PHE A 834 -18.69 -16.56 -25.82
C PHE A 834 -19.44 -15.86 -26.96
N GLU A 835 -19.82 -14.60 -26.73
CA GLU A 835 -20.37 -13.70 -27.75
C GLU A 835 -19.59 -12.36 -27.75
N PRO A 836 -19.15 -11.88 -28.92
CA PRO A 836 -18.40 -10.63 -29.01
C PRO A 836 -19.26 -9.45 -28.57
N MET A 837 -18.65 -8.48 -27.89
CA MET A 837 -19.38 -7.31 -27.40
C MET A 837 -19.93 -6.49 -28.57
N PRO A 838 -21.25 -6.19 -28.64
CA PRO A 838 -21.82 -5.44 -29.76
C PRO A 838 -21.20 -4.04 -29.98
N LEU A 839 -20.75 -3.41 -28.89
CA LEU A 839 -20.16 -2.07 -28.91
C LEU A 839 -18.73 -2.06 -29.50
N TYR A 840 -17.98 -3.13 -29.26
CA TYR A 840 -16.60 -3.31 -29.74
C TYR A 840 -16.32 -4.79 -30.10
N PRO A 841 -16.86 -5.30 -31.22
CA PRO A 841 -16.85 -6.74 -31.51
C PRO A 841 -15.45 -7.34 -31.68
N GLN A 842 -14.49 -6.56 -32.19
CA GLN A 842 -13.12 -6.99 -32.44
C GLN A 842 -12.22 -6.96 -31.19
N TYR A 843 -12.72 -6.54 -30.03
CA TYR A 843 -11.90 -6.38 -28.82
C TYR A 843 -11.21 -7.68 -28.40
N THR A 844 -11.94 -8.80 -28.37
CA THR A 844 -11.37 -10.11 -28.02
C THR A 844 -11.22 -11.02 -29.24
N SER A 845 -12.21 -11.04 -30.15
CA SER A 845 -12.31 -12.10 -31.17
C SER A 845 -11.11 -12.18 -32.10
N ASP A 846 -10.46 -11.06 -32.37
CA ASP A 846 -9.29 -10.99 -33.26
C ASP A 846 -8.07 -11.69 -32.66
N PHE A 847 -8.04 -11.90 -31.34
CA PHE A 847 -6.91 -12.45 -30.59
C PHE A 847 -7.05 -13.95 -30.28
N PHE A 848 -8.08 -14.63 -30.81
CA PHE A 848 -8.20 -16.09 -30.76
C PHE A 848 -7.32 -16.77 -31.82
N ASP A 849 -6.05 -16.41 -31.84
CA ASP A 849 -5.08 -16.77 -32.88
C ASP A 849 -4.06 -17.84 -32.43
N GLY A 850 -4.11 -18.24 -31.16
CA GLY A 850 -3.18 -19.20 -30.55
C GLY A 850 -1.79 -18.63 -30.25
N LYS A 851 -1.58 -17.32 -30.41
CA LYS A 851 -0.31 -16.62 -30.12
C LYS A 851 -0.32 -15.89 -28.78
N HIS A 852 -1.51 -15.52 -28.31
CA HIS A 852 -1.71 -14.76 -27.08
C HIS A 852 -1.94 -15.67 -25.89
N ASN A 853 -1.17 -15.50 -24.82
CA ASN A 853 -1.38 -16.19 -23.56
C ASN A 853 -2.10 -15.28 -22.56
N ILE A 854 -2.93 -15.90 -21.72
CA ILE A 854 -3.67 -15.20 -20.67
C ILE A 854 -2.71 -14.74 -19.56
N VAL A 855 -2.90 -13.52 -19.08
CA VAL A 855 -2.23 -12.96 -17.89
C VAL A 855 -3.24 -12.41 -16.88
N LEU A 856 -2.94 -12.54 -15.58
CA LEU A 856 -3.87 -12.23 -14.48
C LEU A 856 -3.24 -11.34 -13.39
N GLY A 857 -4.08 -10.76 -12.51
CA GLY A 857 -3.64 -10.11 -11.27
C GLY A 857 -3.47 -8.59 -11.34
N GLY A 858 -2.79 -8.06 -12.36
CA GLY A 858 -2.47 -6.63 -12.46
C GLY A 858 -1.03 -6.28 -12.10
N SER A 859 -0.55 -5.16 -12.61
CA SER A 859 0.75 -4.55 -12.29
C SER A 859 0.63 -3.36 -11.33
N TRP A 860 1.76 -2.78 -10.96
CA TRP A 860 1.82 -1.57 -10.13
C TRP A 860 1.09 -0.36 -10.73
N ALA A 861 0.86 -0.31 -12.04
CA ALA A 861 0.09 0.75 -12.69
C ALA A 861 -1.37 0.37 -12.99
N THR A 862 -1.73 -0.91 -12.86
CA THR A 862 -3.09 -1.35 -13.17
C THR A 862 -4.08 -0.80 -12.15
N HIS A 863 -5.17 -0.21 -12.63
CA HIS A 863 -6.21 0.36 -11.78
C HIS A 863 -6.88 -0.73 -10.90
N PRO A 864 -7.21 -0.46 -9.63
CA PRO A 864 -7.84 -1.44 -8.72
C PRO A 864 -9.15 -2.06 -9.24
N ARG A 865 -9.99 -1.32 -9.97
CA ARG A 865 -11.17 -1.87 -10.68
C ARG A 865 -10.86 -2.99 -11.69
N ILE A 866 -9.65 -3.03 -12.24
CA ILE A 866 -9.19 -4.09 -13.14
C ILE A 866 -8.47 -5.16 -12.31
N ALA A 867 -7.44 -4.77 -11.57
CA ALA A 867 -6.62 -5.69 -10.78
C ALA A 867 -7.42 -6.52 -9.77
N GLY A 868 -8.44 -5.91 -9.15
CA GLY A 868 -9.27 -6.53 -8.13
C GLY A 868 -10.48 -7.29 -8.67
N ARG A 869 -10.78 -7.23 -9.98
CA ARG A 869 -11.94 -7.96 -10.55
C ARG A 869 -11.58 -9.42 -10.78
N ARG A 870 -12.32 -10.33 -10.17
CA ARG A 870 -12.07 -11.78 -10.25
C ARG A 870 -12.35 -12.39 -11.62
N SER A 871 -13.14 -11.72 -12.45
CA SER A 871 -13.45 -12.18 -13.82
C SER A 871 -12.49 -11.64 -14.88
N PHE A 872 -11.74 -10.56 -14.61
CA PHE A 872 -10.96 -9.85 -15.64
C PHE A 872 -9.83 -10.71 -16.23
N VAL A 873 -9.76 -10.76 -17.56
CA VAL A 873 -8.75 -11.53 -18.32
C VAL A 873 -7.97 -10.56 -19.21
N ASN A 874 -6.66 -10.52 -19.03
CA ASN A 874 -5.74 -9.82 -19.92
C ASN A 874 -4.94 -10.83 -20.75
N TRP A 875 -4.27 -10.38 -21.81
CA TRP A 875 -3.47 -11.24 -22.67
C TRP A 875 -2.37 -10.47 -23.42
N TYR A 876 -1.31 -11.18 -23.75
CA TYR A 876 -0.20 -10.69 -24.58
C TYR A 876 0.34 -11.82 -25.45
N GLN A 877 0.94 -11.48 -26.60
CA GLN A 877 1.68 -12.47 -27.39
C GLN A 877 2.78 -13.11 -26.54
N ARG A 878 2.93 -14.43 -26.61
CA ARG A 878 3.84 -15.22 -25.75
C ARG A 878 5.29 -14.70 -25.70
N ASN A 879 5.79 -14.16 -26.79
CA ASN A 879 7.15 -13.67 -26.96
C ASN A 879 7.25 -12.13 -26.80
N TYR A 880 6.16 -11.45 -26.41
CA TYR A 880 6.15 -10.01 -26.19
C TYR A 880 6.94 -9.66 -24.91
N PRO A 881 8.09 -8.97 -25.00
CA PRO A 881 9.02 -8.86 -23.87
C PRO A 881 8.78 -7.63 -22.98
N PHE A 882 7.91 -6.71 -23.40
CA PHE A 882 7.77 -5.40 -22.77
C PHE A 882 6.65 -5.31 -21.72
N ALA A 883 5.68 -6.23 -21.77
CA ALA A 883 4.60 -6.26 -20.79
C ALA A 883 5.15 -6.56 -19.40
N TRP A 884 4.59 -5.94 -18.36
CA TRP A 884 5.00 -6.17 -16.98
C TRP A 884 4.38 -7.45 -16.43
N CYS A 885 4.78 -8.58 -17.00
CA CYS A 885 4.29 -9.91 -16.66
C CYS A 885 5.45 -10.75 -16.09
N GLY A 886 5.28 -11.22 -14.86
CA GLY A 886 6.13 -12.22 -14.22
C GLY A 886 5.49 -13.62 -14.26
N ALA A 887 6.11 -14.59 -13.61
CA ALA A 887 5.58 -15.95 -13.52
C ALA A 887 5.83 -16.53 -12.12
N ARG A 888 4.99 -17.48 -11.71
CA ARG A 888 5.27 -18.39 -10.59
C ARG A 888 5.41 -19.82 -11.11
N LEU A 889 5.92 -20.68 -10.25
CA LEU A 889 6.05 -22.10 -10.55
C LEU A 889 4.89 -22.87 -9.94
N VAL A 890 4.37 -23.82 -10.70
CA VAL A 890 3.56 -24.93 -10.21
C VAL A 890 4.17 -26.26 -10.61
N ARG A 891 3.73 -27.32 -9.93
CA ARG A 891 4.01 -28.72 -10.29
C ARG A 891 2.85 -29.59 -9.84
N ASP A 892 2.68 -30.73 -10.50
CA ASP A 892 1.64 -31.69 -10.13
C ASP A 892 1.94 -32.25 -8.73
N ALA A 893 0.90 -32.49 -7.93
CA ALA A 893 1.05 -33.15 -6.64
C ALA A 893 1.40 -34.63 -6.87
N ASN A 894 2.38 -35.15 -6.12
CA ASN A 894 2.78 -36.56 -6.16
C ASN A 894 1.73 -37.51 -5.60
#